data_AF-A0A670ILX9-F1
#
_entry.id   AF-A0A670ILX9-F1
#
_cell.length_a   1.000
_cell.length_b   1.000
_cell.length_c   1.000
_cell.angle_alpha   90.00
_cell.angle_beta   90.00
_cell.angle_gamma   90.00
#
_symmetry.space_group_name_H-M   'P 1'
#
loop_
_entity.id
_entity.type
_entity.pdbx_description
1 polymer ?
#
loop_
_entity_poly.entity_id
_entity_poly.type
_entity_poly.pdbx_seq_one_letter_code
_entity_poly.pdbx_strand_id
1 'polypeptide(L)'
;MVELQGFTSYTQPALKTVKYGRPSGGLAVLVSTSLNVSIQQCPLLTTPNFLVLSLSDSLLRNTYCICVYIPPVKSCGELRSYWDKLDQLLESIDSLSPNPRIILGGDFNARIGLVSPQNTILSGLNLEDEPEICQRAAMDTTSNRAGKHLCELIIKHNLLLCNGHGQGDQEGYFTFTSPRGFTSTIDYILTSNNVPVNRDTFRIIPRAESDHFPLELSLTLFFSPAFPKLLDETEYLILGNRRLKWNAQVQEKMIQILDSHEFALLKGKMLLETGNVIGLYENIINQMRPLMTTASVIKNKKFKRQTWFDKECQNSKKYLARVLRKLKLKQDKHNLALQAEVAQLRNNYKLLLKSKKQIYYEQQWKELGDAALQKDSRKFWHLVAQGTNALGYSLEASVQGKDWVTYFTEIYGPCPDLCPQVYYTQLSELPEWPDVTPNQIKRLIASQLANKAPGEDMIPMEIYKIRPDFWSPIFAKLFSYINSSGRIPEGWKLSIIAPIYKKGDKKNPANYRPISLLDVASKLYARLLLGRLEEWADTNKVISEVQAGFQRGKSTLDQCFVLNFLLCKYIHNLKQKLYVAFIDLKSAFDTVPRHALWQKLEKTNIDLRLLFLIKTLYTDTSIQVKVDLAGHLTTRIKTTTGVKQGCILAPFLFNFYINDMVKELEGLQFAPVTILDQKLSVLMYADDLVLVSRTQVGLRRLLAKLSSYCMRNALSINYDKTQVIVFGKRSKKHVWHLDEHIINQVNTFKYLGLIYSETASWNTQLSNIKLQAFKSAKAILKFAACKGGNLVNPALSVYKAKTMAQILYGAEVWGTSKVSGLEPPQNYF
;
A
#
# COMPACT_ATOMS: atom_id res chain seq x y z
N MET A 1 6.81 13.66 13.13
CA MET A 1 7.90 13.21 12.25
C MET A 1 7.72 13.83 10.88
N VAL A 2 8.81 14.31 10.28
CA VAL A 2 8.83 14.77 8.90
C VAL A 2 9.17 13.56 8.04
N GLU A 3 8.25 13.10 7.20
CA GLU A 3 8.51 11.99 6.28
C GLU A 3 8.60 12.55 4.85
N LEU A 4 9.74 12.32 4.19
CA LEU A 4 9.97 12.72 2.81
C LEU A 4 10.44 11.52 2.01
N GLN A 5 9.72 11.18 0.93
CA GLN A 5 10.06 10.02 0.10
C GLN A 5 11.47 10.12 -0.47
N GLY A 6 12.26 9.05 -0.31
CA GLY A 6 13.67 9.00 -0.73
C GLY A 6 14.64 9.61 0.30
N PHE A 7 14.17 9.90 1.51
CA PHE A 7 14.99 10.38 2.62
C PHE A 7 14.67 9.63 3.91
N THR A 8 15.71 9.28 4.68
CA THR A 8 15.62 8.88 6.08
C THR A 8 15.55 10.14 6.94
N SER A 9 14.63 10.20 7.91
CA SER A 9 14.46 11.37 8.77
C SER A 9 14.92 11.13 10.20
N TYR A 10 15.70 12.08 10.71
CA TYR A 10 16.15 12.15 12.10
C TYR A 10 15.57 13.42 12.71
N THR A 11 14.86 13.33 13.83
CA THR A 11 14.12 14.48 14.37
C THR A 11 14.24 14.62 15.87
N GLN A 12 14.31 15.86 16.33
CA GLN A 12 14.13 16.30 17.71
C GLN A 12 12.80 17.07 17.77
N PRO A 13 11.77 16.60 18.50
CA PRO A 13 10.45 17.23 18.49
C PRO A 13 10.44 18.58 19.24
N ALA A 14 9.72 19.56 18.68
CA ALA A 14 9.45 20.83 19.34
C ALA A 14 8.73 20.62 20.69
N LEU A 15 9.11 21.39 21.71
CA LEU A 15 8.49 21.31 23.04
C LEU A 15 7.43 22.39 23.20
N LYS A 16 6.34 22.04 23.90
CA LYS A 16 5.27 22.99 24.23
C LYS A 16 5.40 23.39 25.69
N THR A 17 5.93 24.58 25.95
CA THR A 17 6.21 25.09 27.30
C THR A 17 5.02 25.81 27.95
N VAL A 18 3.98 26.17 27.17
CA VAL A 18 2.78 26.87 27.65
C VAL A 18 1.49 26.22 27.16
N LYS A 19 0.41 26.28 27.96
CA LYS A 19 -0.91 25.67 27.66
C LYS A 19 -1.49 26.21 26.34
N TYR A 20 -1.35 27.51 26.10
CA TYR A 20 -1.76 28.21 24.88
C TYR A 20 -0.52 28.75 24.15
N GLY A 21 -0.35 28.39 22.88
CA GLY A 21 0.83 28.75 22.07
C GLY A 21 1.27 27.63 21.13
N ARG A 22 2.11 27.95 20.14
CA ARG A 22 2.75 26.95 19.26
C ARG A 22 3.94 26.32 20.02
N PRO A 23 4.19 25.01 19.85
CA PRO A 23 5.45 24.40 20.28
C PRO A 23 6.64 25.18 19.67
N SER A 24 7.71 25.35 20.45
CA SER A 24 8.93 26.04 20.04
C SER A 24 10.12 25.09 19.95
N GLY A 25 11.06 25.42 19.05
CA GLY A 25 12.22 24.58 18.75
C GLY A 25 11.90 23.39 17.85
N GLY A 26 12.73 22.36 17.96
CA GLY A 26 12.65 21.13 17.18
C GLY A 26 13.52 21.18 15.92
N LEU A 27 14.17 20.07 15.63
CA LEU A 27 15.08 19.91 14.51
C LEU A 27 14.66 18.71 13.67
N ALA A 28 14.90 18.80 12.36
CA ALA A 28 14.72 17.70 11.44
C ALA A 28 15.85 17.68 10.42
N VAL A 29 16.53 16.54 10.32
CA VAL A 29 17.54 16.27 9.31
C VAL A 29 17.02 15.16 8.41
N LEU A 30 17.11 15.41 7.10
CA LEU A 30 16.69 14.48 6.06
C LEU A 30 17.93 14.02 5.30
N VAL A 31 18.22 12.72 5.36
CA VAL A 31 19.34 12.11 4.65
C VAL A 31 18.81 11.37 3.44
N SER A 32 19.31 11.66 2.25
CA SER A 32 18.92 10.94 1.03
C SER A 32 19.20 9.44 1.17
N THR A 33 18.22 8.58 0.88
CA THR A 33 18.40 7.12 0.92
C THR A 33 19.33 6.60 -0.18
N SER A 34 19.67 7.43 -1.16
CA SER A 34 20.72 7.11 -2.15
C SER A 34 22.13 7.26 -1.59
N LEU A 35 22.28 7.90 -0.43
CA LEU A 35 23.55 8.00 0.27
C LEU A 35 23.83 6.67 0.97
N ASN A 36 24.80 5.91 0.49
CA ASN A 36 25.17 4.61 1.04
C ASN A 36 26.10 4.75 2.26
N VAL A 37 25.69 5.53 3.26
CA VAL A 37 26.45 5.79 4.49
C VAL A 37 25.62 5.37 5.69
N SER A 38 26.22 4.63 6.63
CA SER A 38 25.54 4.28 7.88
C SER A 38 25.48 5.50 8.79
N ILE A 39 24.28 5.95 9.12
CA ILE A 39 24.05 7.14 9.95
C ILE A 39 23.30 6.74 11.21
N GLN A 40 23.84 7.14 12.35
CA GLN A 40 23.23 6.90 13.65
C GLN A 40 23.02 8.22 14.37
N GLN A 41 21.88 8.35 15.06
CA GLN A 41 21.66 9.49 15.94
C GLN A 41 22.35 9.25 17.27
N CYS A 42 23.27 10.14 17.66
CA CYS A 42 23.97 10.04 18.93
C CYS A 42 23.16 10.74 20.03
N PRO A 43 22.70 10.03 21.08
CA PRO A 43 21.88 10.62 22.13
C PRO A 43 22.74 11.33 23.20
N LEU A 44 23.80 12.05 22.80
CA LEU A 44 24.71 12.73 23.72
C LEU A 44 24.03 13.86 24.49
N LEU A 45 23.04 14.53 23.87
CA LEU A 45 22.23 15.56 24.50
C LEU A 45 20.80 15.56 23.93
N THR A 46 19.81 15.25 24.75
CA THR A 46 18.41 15.14 24.35
C THR A 46 17.64 16.46 24.57
N THR A 47 17.94 17.48 23.77
CA THR A 47 17.25 18.79 23.82
C THR A 47 16.74 19.24 22.44
N PRO A 48 15.63 20.00 22.34
CA PRO A 48 15.04 20.39 21.05
C PRO A 48 15.85 21.36 20.21
N ASN A 49 17.05 21.70 20.69
CA ASN A 49 17.94 22.69 20.12
C ASN A 49 19.16 22.08 19.43
N PHE A 50 19.45 20.80 19.70
CA PHE A 50 20.63 20.12 19.17
C PHE A 50 20.26 18.73 18.66
N LEU A 51 20.76 18.36 17.48
CA LEU A 51 20.62 17.03 16.91
C LEU A 51 21.99 16.58 16.38
N VAL A 52 22.49 15.47 16.91
CA VAL A 52 23.81 14.92 16.53
C VAL A 52 23.63 13.62 15.77
N LEU A 53 24.26 13.56 14.59
CA LEU A 53 24.31 12.38 13.75
C LEU A 53 25.77 11.97 13.56
N SER A 54 26.11 10.74 13.90
CA SER A 54 27.39 10.14 13.51
C SER A 54 27.25 9.49 12.14
N LEU A 55 28.27 9.69 11.29
CA LEU A 55 28.41 9.01 10.02
C LEU A 55 29.48 7.93 10.15
N SER A 56 29.13 6.71 9.79
CA SER A 56 29.97 5.52 9.88
C SER A 56 30.10 4.90 8.48
N ASP A 57 31.21 5.18 7.83
CA ASP A 57 31.67 4.49 6.62
C ASP A 57 33.20 4.50 6.64
N SER A 58 33.83 3.58 5.91
CA SER A 58 35.28 3.45 5.69
C SER A 58 36.00 4.79 5.45
N LEU A 59 35.38 5.76 4.75
CA LEU A 59 35.96 7.07 4.43
C LEU A 59 35.55 8.22 5.37
N LEU A 60 34.41 8.07 6.07
CA LEU A 60 33.78 9.10 6.90
C LEU A 60 33.86 8.79 8.41
N ARG A 61 34.68 7.81 8.81
CA ARG A 61 34.87 7.44 10.23
C ARG A 61 35.10 8.68 11.10
N ASN A 62 34.49 8.67 12.29
CA ASN A 62 34.58 9.74 13.29
C ASN A 62 34.00 11.09 12.84
N THR A 63 33.07 11.11 11.87
CA THR A 63 32.38 12.35 11.45
C THR A 63 31.06 12.54 12.19
N TYR A 64 30.88 13.72 12.76
CA TYR A 64 29.69 14.13 13.52
C TYR A 64 29.06 15.37 12.87
N CYS A 65 27.82 15.22 12.43
CA CYS A 65 26.99 16.32 11.97
C CYS A 65 26.10 16.81 13.12
N ILE A 66 26.29 18.06 13.52
CA ILE A 66 25.56 18.69 14.63
C ILE A 66 24.67 19.80 14.06
N CYS A 67 23.36 19.61 14.16
CA CYS A 67 22.39 20.64 13.79
C CYS A 67 21.98 21.45 15.00
N VAL A 68 22.00 22.78 14.88
CA VAL A 68 21.78 23.73 15.98
C VAL A 68 20.60 24.65 15.74
N TYR A 69 19.82 24.89 16.78
CA TYR A 69 18.85 25.98 16.86
C TYR A 69 18.95 26.69 18.21
N ILE A 70 19.52 27.89 18.22
CA ILE A 70 19.56 28.76 19.41
C ILE A 70 18.45 29.80 19.26
N PRO A 71 17.43 29.83 20.14
CA PRO A 71 16.32 30.78 20.02
C PRO A 71 16.76 32.23 20.30
N PRO A 72 16.01 33.24 19.82
CA PRO A 72 16.25 34.63 20.20
C PRO A 72 15.84 34.87 21.66
N VAL A 73 16.81 34.90 22.58
CA VAL A 73 16.57 35.01 24.04
C VAL A 73 16.69 36.46 24.54
N LYS A 74 15.83 36.86 25.49
CA LYS A 74 15.83 38.21 26.09
C LYS A 74 16.71 38.34 27.34
N SER A 75 16.90 37.27 28.12
CA SER A 75 17.70 37.27 29.36
C SER A 75 19.11 36.72 29.14
N CYS A 76 20.11 37.29 29.82
CA CYS A 76 21.51 36.85 29.69
C CYS A 76 21.73 35.42 30.17
N GLY A 77 21.06 35.01 31.25
CA GLY A 77 21.25 33.69 31.87
C GLY A 77 20.74 32.54 30.99
N GLU A 78 19.56 32.70 30.37
CA GLU A 78 19.02 31.70 29.44
C GLU A 78 19.89 31.58 28.18
N LEU A 79 20.40 32.69 27.65
CA LEU A 79 21.29 32.68 26.48
C LEU A 79 22.54 31.85 26.80
N ARG A 80 23.21 32.15 27.93
CA ARG A 80 24.42 31.45 28.37
C ARG A 80 24.20 29.94 28.51
N SER A 81 23.06 29.52 29.06
CA SER A 81 22.72 28.09 29.20
C SER A 81 22.71 27.32 27.88
N TYR A 82 22.31 27.93 26.75
CA TYR A 82 22.35 27.25 25.45
C TYR A 82 23.78 27.09 24.93
N TRP A 83 24.64 28.10 25.12
CA TRP A 83 26.04 28.07 24.70
C TRP A 83 26.86 27.09 25.57
N ASP A 84 26.66 27.08 26.89
CA ASP A 84 27.32 26.13 27.80
C ASP A 84 26.97 24.66 27.43
N LYS A 85 25.72 24.40 27.02
CA LYS A 85 25.30 23.07 26.58
C LYS A 85 25.92 22.66 25.24
N LEU A 86 26.07 23.60 24.31
CA LEU A 86 26.74 23.33 23.03
C LEU A 86 28.23 23.07 23.25
N ASP A 87 28.86 23.81 24.16
CA ASP A 87 30.25 23.63 24.58
C ASP A 87 30.48 22.23 25.18
N GLN A 88 29.66 21.84 26.17
CA GLN A 88 29.67 20.50 26.77
C GLN A 88 29.45 19.38 25.74
N LEU A 89 28.61 19.63 24.72
CA LEU A 89 28.35 18.67 23.66
C LEU A 89 29.59 18.43 22.80
N LEU A 90 30.35 19.48 22.46
CA LEU A 90 31.58 19.38 21.71
C LEU A 90 32.66 18.66 22.52
N GLU A 91 32.84 19.02 23.80
CA GLU A 91 33.76 18.33 24.72
C GLU A 91 33.43 16.83 24.85
N SER A 92 32.13 16.49 24.90
CA SER A 92 31.67 15.10 24.93
C SER A 92 32.04 14.35 23.65
N ILE A 93 31.95 14.99 22.48
CA ILE A 93 32.33 14.37 21.20
C ILE A 93 33.84 14.14 21.12
N ASP A 94 34.64 15.11 21.55
CA ASP A 94 36.10 14.99 21.62
C ASP A 94 36.53 13.85 22.56
N SER A 95 35.81 13.64 23.67
CA SER A 95 36.07 12.53 24.59
C SER A 95 35.75 11.15 24.02
N LEU A 96 34.79 11.06 23.09
CA LEU A 96 34.33 9.80 22.50
C LEU A 96 35.18 9.35 21.32
N SER A 97 35.82 10.27 20.61
CA SER A 97 36.57 9.97 19.41
C SER A 97 37.79 10.89 19.31
N PRO A 98 39.03 10.36 19.30
CA PRO A 98 40.21 11.19 19.19
C PRO A 98 40.24 11.86 17.80
N ASN A 99 40.33 13.20 17.79
CA ASN A 99 40.35 14.03 16.59
C ASN A 99 39.10 13.85 15.70
N PRO A 100 37.89 14.18 16.22
CA PRO A 100 36.66 13.99 15.48
C PRO A 100 36.57 14.95 14.29
N ARG A 101 35.86 14.54 13.25
CA ARG A 101 35.47 15.41 12.12
C ARG A 101 34.11 16.03 12.45
N ILE A 102 34.08 17.31 12.79
CA ILE A 102 32.86 18.00 13.21
C ILE A 102 32.34 18.86 12.05
N ILE A 103 31.06 18.70 11.74
CA ILE A 103 30.29 19.59 10.86
C ILE A 103 29.14 20.13 11.68
N LEU A 104 29.18 21.41 12.01
CA LEU A 104 28.26 22.07 12.92
C LEU A 104 27.50 23.16 12.15
N GLY A 105 26.17 23.15 12.14
CA GLY A 105 25.43 24.19 11.41
C GLY A 105 23.98 24.36 11.80
N GLY A 106 23.43 25.55 11.52
CA GLY A 106 22.04 25.87 11.84
C GLY A 106 21.81 27.35 12.12
N ASP A 107 20.71 27.66 12.81
CA ASP A 107 20.34 29.02 13.20
C ASP A 107 20.83 29.31 14.63
N PHE A 108 21.84 30.17 14.73
CA PHE A 108 22.46 30.54 16.00
C PHE A 108 21.89 31.83 16.58
N ASN A 109 21.07 32.57 15.83
CA ASN A 109 20.65 33.95 16.16
C ASN A 109 21.85 34.87 16.55
N ALA A 110 23.04 34.53 16.07
CA ALA A 110 24.31 35.18 16.40
C ALA A 110 24.73 36.12 15.27
N ARG A 111 25.07 37.36 15.60
CA ARG A 111 25.66 38.30 14.63
C ARG A 111 27.09 38.54 15.04
N ILE A 112 28.04 38.18 14.19
CA ILE A 112 29.49 38.27 14.47
C ILE A 112 30.16 39.46 13.78
N GLY A 113 29.46 40.18 12.89
CA GLY A 113 30.02 41.34 12.18
C GLY A 113 31.24 40.98 11.30
N LEU A 114 32.18 41.92 11.19
CA LEU A 114 33.51 41.75 10.59
C LEU A 114 34.54 41.10 11.53
N VAL A 115 34.14 40.71 12.75
CA VAL A 115 35.07 40.11 13.70
C VAL A 115 35.57 38.78 13.13
N SER A 116 36.88 38.70 12.89
CA SER A 116 37.59 37.48 12.53
C SER A 116 38.10 36.84 13.82
N PRO A 117 37.66 35.62 14.18
CA PRO A 117 38.39 34.81 15.16
C PRO A 117 39.77 34.52 14.54
N GLN A 118 40.86 34.84 15.25
CA GLN A 118 42.22 34.76 14.73
C GLN A 118 42.56 33.36 14.15
N ASN A 119 43.21 33.36 12.98
CA ASN A 119 43.93 32.28 12.30
C ASN A 119 43.34 30.86 12.37
N THR A 120 42.42 30.57 11.45
CA THR A 120 42.20 29.20 11.00
C THR A 120 42.07 29.18 9.48
N ILE A 121 43.22 29.03 8.83
CA ILE A 121 43.38 28.96 7.39
C ILE A 121 42.67 27.68 6.89
N LEU A 122 41.81 27.81 5.89
CA LEU A 122 41.57 26.71 4.95
C LEU A 122 42.91 26.50 4.24
N SER A 123 43.80 25.63 4.74
CA SER A 123 44.87 24.99 3.96
C SER A 123 44.30 23.61 3.63
N GLY A 124 43.83 23.34 2.41
CA GLY A 124 44.75 23.11 1.32
C GLY A 124 45.72 22.03 1.73
N LEU A 125 45.29 20.77 1.69
CA LEU A 125 46.20 19.63 1.62
C LEU A 125 47.04 19.79 0.34
N ASN A 126 48.14 20.51 0.44
CA ASN A 126 49.38 20.39 -0.34
C ASN A 126 50.47 20.96 0.56
N LEU A 127 51.40 20.10 0.99
CA LEU A 127 52.44 20.39 1.98
C LEU A 127 53.56 21.32 1.46
N GLU A 128 53.35 22.07 0.37
CA GLU A 128 54.42 22.81 -0.32
C GLU A 128 54.19 24.32 -0.53
N ASP A 129 53.01 24.89 -0.22
CA ASP A 129 52.74 26.32 -0.42
C ASP A 129 52.51 27.08 0.91
N GLU A 130 53.08 28.29 1.04
CA GLU A 130 52.91 29.17 2.20
C GLU A 130 51.44 29.61 2.41
N PRO A 131 50.96 29.74 3.66
CA PRO A 131 49.56 30.07 3.95
C PRO A 131 49.20 31.53 3.64
N GLU A 132 48.34 31.75 2.65
CA GLU A 132 47.67 33.05 2.43
C GLU A 132 46.66 33.36 3.56
N ILE A 133 46.80 34.53 4.18
CA ILE A 133 45.84 35.07 5.16
C ILE A 133 44.64 35.67 4.41
N CYS A 134 43.55 34.92 4.29
CA CYS A 134 42.33 35.40 3.65
C CYS A 134 41.43 36.15 4.65
N GLN A 135 41.13 37.43 4.42
CA GLN A 135 40.15 38.19 5.22
C GLN A 135 38.72 37.71 4.96
N ARG A 136 37.92 37.55 6.01
CA ARG A 136 36.50 37.16 5.93
C ARG A 136 35.64 38.28 5.33
N ALA A 137 34.86 37.98 4.30
CA ALA A 137 33.81 38.87 3.83
C ALA A 137 32.56 38.77 4.72
N ALA A 138 32.01 39.92 5.12
CA ALA A 138 30.73 39.96 5.84
C ALA A 138 29.92 41.17 5.42
N MET A 139 28.66 40.96 5.03
CA MET A 139 27.73 42.06 4.80
C MET A 139 27.19 42.64 6.11
N ASP A 140 26.98 41.82 7.13
CA ASP A 140 26.54 42.29 8.46
C ASP A 140 27.74 42.92 9.19
N THR A 141 27.60 44.18 9.60
CA THR A 141 28.65 44.93 10.30
C THR A 141 28.47 44.90 11.82
N THR A 142 27.34 44.40 12.31
CA THR A 142 27.00 44.42 13.73
C THR A 142 27.37 43.11 14.43
N SER A 143 27.92 43.20 15.65
CA SER A 143 28.12 42.06 16.54
C SER A 143 27.14 42.12 17.72
N ASN A 144 26.42 41.03 18.01
CA ASN A 144 25.56 40.91 19.19
C ASN A 144 26.18 39.98 20.26
N ARG A 145 25.55 39.83 21.43
CA ARG A 145 26.06 38.99 22.54
C ARG A 145 26.22 37.52 22.13
N ALA A 146 25.25 36.97 21.40
CA ALA A 146 25.32 35.61 20.87
C ALA A 146 26.50 35.45 19.90
N GLY A 147 26.81 36.49 19.11
CA GLY A 147 28.00 36.52 18.25
C GLY A 147 29.31 36.42 19.01
N LYS A 148 29.42 37.08 20.17
CA LYS A 148 30.63 36.97 21.02
C LYS A 148 30.84 35.53 21.50
N HIS A 149 29.79 34.87 21.98
CA HIS A 149 29.85 33.46 22.39
C HIS A 149 30.16 32.52 21.22
N LEU A 150 29.63 32.80 20.02
CA LEU A 150 29.98 32.03 18.83
C LEU A 150 31.48 32.15 18.52
N CYS A 151 32.05 33.36 18.58
CA CYS A 151 33.48 33.57 18.38
C CYS A 151 34.33 32.86 19.45
N GLU A 152 33.94 32.94 20.73
CA GLU A 152 34.61 32.22 21.83
C GLU A 152 34.62 30.71 21.59
N LEU A 153 33.48 30.14 21.18
CA LEU A 153 33.33 28.71 20.92
C LEU A 153 34.15 28.26 19.70
N ILE A 154 34.18 29.06 18.63
CA ILE A 154 35.00 28.80 17.44
C ILE A 154 36.49 28.72 17.83
N ILE A 155 36.97 29.66 18.64
CA ILE A 155 38.36 29.71 19.10
C ILE A 155 38.66 28.52 20.01
N LYS A 156 37.80 28.24 21.00
CA LYS A 156 38.00 27.17 21.99
C LYS A 156 38.14 25.79 21.34
N HIS A 157 37.30 25.50 20.33
CA HIS A 157 37.24 24.19 19.67
C HIS A 157 37.96 24.14 18.32
N ASN A 158 38.72 25.17 17.98
CA ASN A 158 39.49 25.28 16.73
C ASN A 158 38.64 24.96 15.47
N LEU A 159 37.46 25.58 15.37
CA LEU A 159 36.53 25.38 14.27
C LEU A 159 36.78 26.38 13.13
N LEU A 160 36.58 25.95 11.89
CA LEU A 160 36.58 26.77 10.68
C LEU A 160 35.19 27.33 10.42
N LEU A 161 35.09 28.63 10.17
CA LEU A 161 33.86 29.27 9.72
C LEU A 161 33.75 29.26 8.19
N CYS A 162 32.74 28.59 7.63
CA CYS A 162 32.55 28.51 6.18
C CYS A 162 32.01 29.82 5.56
N ASN A 163 31.13 30.53 6.27
CA ASN A 163 30.48 31.74 5.77
C ASN A 163 31.49 32.89 5.54
N GLY A 164 31.46 33.47 4.34
CA GLY A 164 32.34 34.60 3.98
C GLY A 164 33.78 34.24 3.58
N HIS A 165 34.12 32.95 3.47
CA HIS A 165 35.46 32.48 3.06
C HIS A 165 35.45 31.64 1.76
N GLY A 166 34.29 31.13 1.32
CA GLY A 166 34.18 30.32 0.10
C GLY A 166 34.05 31.14 -1.18
N GLN A 167 34.50 30.61 -2.32
CA GLN A 167 34.37 31.28 -3.63
C GLN A 167 32.90 31.58 -3.99
N GLY A 168 31.96 30.76 -3.50
CA GLY A 168 30.52 30.96 -3.67
C GLY A 168 29.85 31.98 -2.74
N ASP A 169 30.61 32.60 -1.81
CA ASP A 169 30.14 33.60 -0.85
C ASP A 169 31.18 34.72 -0.60
N GLN A 170 31.90 35.13 -1.66
CA GLN A 170 32.96 36.16 -1.59
C GLN A 170 32.49 37.52 -1.07
N GLU A 171 31.19 37.82 -1.15
CA GLU A 171 30.64 39.08 -0.63
C GLU A 171 30.10 38.96 0.81
N GLY A 172 30.06 37.75 1.40
CA GLY A 172 29.55 37.49 2.75
C GLY A 172 28.06 37.75 2.90
N TYR A 173 27.23 37.13 2.05
CA TYR A 173 25.80 37.40 1.95
C TYR A 173 25.04 37.15 3.26
N PHE A 174 23.91 37.84 3.44
CA PHE A 174 22.99 37.60 4.55
C PHE A 174 22.27 36.24 4.42
N THR A 175 21.95 35.63 5.55
CA THR A 175 21.27 34.32 5.63
C THR A 175 19.81 34.43 6.06
N PHE A 176 19.39 35.61 6.52
CA PHE A 176 18.04 35.89 6.97
C PHE A 176 17.49 37.22 6.45
N THR A 177 16.17 37.27 6.29
CA THR A 177 15.39 38.46 5.96
C THR A 177 14.12 38.54 6.79
N SER A 178 13.96 39.63 7.53
CA SER A 178 12.79 39.88 8.38
C SER A 178 11.51 40.11 7.57
N PRO A 179 10.32 40.03 8.21
CA PRO A 179 9.04 40.41 7.59
C PRO A 179 9.01 41.85 7.05
N ARG A 180 9.85 42.74 7.59
CA ARG A 180 9.98 44.15 7.17
C ARG A 180 11.08 44.37 6.11
N GLY A 181 11.74 43.32 5.64
CA GLY A 181 12.78 43.41 4.62
C GLY A 181 14.21 43.60 5.14
N PHE A 182 14.41 43.84 6.44
CA PHE A 182 15.76 43.91 7.05
C PHE A 182 16.51 42.58 6.91
N THR A 183 17.83 42.64 6.73
CA THR A 183 18.70 41.49 6.49
C THR A 183 19.69 41.27 7.64
N SER A 184 20.03 40.01 7.94
CA SER A 184 21.09 39.67 8.89
C SER A 184 21.75 38.33 8.57
N THR A 185 22.97 38.14 9.04
CA THR A 185 23.66 36.84 9.01
C THR A 185 23.54 36.21 10.38
N ILE A 186 22.74 35.14 10.49
CA ILE A 186 22.46 34.45 11.77
C ILE A 186 22.56 32.94 11.65
N ASP A 187 22.63 32.42 10.43
CA ASP A 187 22.79 31.01 10.13
C ASP A 187 24.24 30.75 9.71
N TYR A 188 24.88 29.74 10.28
CA TYR A 188 26.30 29.45 10.00
C TYR A 188 26.52 27.96 9.77
N ILE A 189 27.59 27.65 9.02
CA ILE A 189 28.22 26.33 8.98
C ILE A 189 29.67 26.47 9.47
N LEU A 190 30.03 25.62 10.41
CA LEU A 190 31.33 25.48 11.04
C LEU A 190 31.87 24.06 10.80
N THR A 191 33.17 23.90 10.59
CA THR A 191 33.79 22.57 10.40
C THR A 191 35.11 22.47 11.15
N SER A 192 35.49 21.30 11.66
CA SER A 192 36.88 21.09 12.13
C SER A 192 37.87 21.04 10.95
N ASN A 193 39.15 21.33 11.23
CA ASN A 193 40.21 21.42 10.20
C ASN A 193 40.42 20.15 9.37
N ASN A 194 40.06 18.98 9.92
CA ASN A 194 40.24 17.66 9.31
C ASN A 194 39.08 17.23 8.40
N VAL A 195 38.09 18.11 8.15
CA VAL A 195 36.99 17.87 7.20
C VAL A 195 37.42 18.31 5.79
N PRO A 196 37.34 17.44 4.76
CA PRO A 196 37.75 17.76 3.39
C PRO A 196 36.70 18.63 2.67
N VAL A 197 36.60 19.89 3.08
CA VAL A 197 35.72 20.89 2.47
C VAL A 197 36.29 21.36 1.13
N ASN A 198 35.47 21.36 0.08
CA ASN A 198 35.85 21.99 -1.18
C ASN A 198 35.65 23.51 -1.09
N ARG A 199 36.75 24.27 -1.22
CA ARG A 199 36.78 25.74 -1.08
C ARG A 199 35.82 26.48 -2.05
N ASP A 200 35.45 25.86 -3.17
CA ASP A 200 34.61 26.48 -4.21
C ASP A 200 33.10 26.29 -4.00
N THR A 201 32.68 25.61 -2.92
CA THR A 201 31.33 25.01 -2.88
C THR A 201 30.38 25.53 -1.80
N PHE A 202 30.86 26.30 -0.81
CA PHE A 202 29.93 26.95 0.13
C PHE A 202 29.12 28.02 -0.60
N ARG A 203 27.79 27.94 -0.51
CA ARG A 203 26.90 28.93 -1.11
C ARG A 203 25.61 29.13 -0.32
N ILE A 204 25.12 30.38 -0.35
CA ILE A 204 23.84 30.76 0.23
C ILE A 204 22.76 30.74 -0.85
N ILE A 205 21.90 29.72 -0.83
CA ILE A 205 20.89 29.50 -1.87
C ILE A 205 19.74 30.49 -1.69
N PRO A 206 19.47 31.40 -2.66
CA PRO A 206 18.33 32.29 -2.58
C PRO A 206 17.02 31.49 -2.76
N ARG A 207 16.21 31.44 -1.71
CA ARG A 207 14.84 30.88 -1.72
C ARG A 207 13.84 31.97 -1.41
N ALA A 208 12.76 31.99 -2.18
CA ALA A 208 11.69 32.98 -2.06
C ALA A 208 10.67 32.60 -0.98
N GLU A 209 10.63 31.31 -0.64
CA GLU A 209 9.61 30.68 0.19
C GLU A 209 9.88 30.77 1.70
N SER A 210 11.11 31.11 2.09
CA SER A 210 11.52 31.27 3.48
C SER A 210 12.20 32.63 3.69
N ASP A 211 12.09 33.09 4.93
CA ASP A 211 12.84 34.20 5.54
C ASP A 211 14.30 33.84 5.78
N HIS A 212 14.63 32.56 5.97
CA HIS A 212 15.99 32.03 6.02
C HIS A 212 16.42 31.49 4.65
N PHE A 213 17.70 31.61 4.34
CA PHE A 213 18.31 31.11 3.11
C PHE A 213 19.05 29.80 3.41
N PRO A 214 18.77 28.71 2.66
CA PRO A 214 19.52 27.48 2.82
C PRO A 214 21.01 27.68 2.58
N LEU A 215 21.81 27.17 3.50
CA LEU A 215 23.26 27.07 3.38
C LEU A 215 23.59 25.72 2.75
N GLU A 216 24.46 25.72 1.75
CA GLU A 216 24.94 24.50 1.10
C GLU A 216 26.45 24.41 1.24
N LEU A 217 26.94 23.23 1.62
CA LEU A 217 28.35 22.87 1.73
C LEU A 217 28.55 21.56 0.97
N SER A 218 29.56 21.50 0.09
CA SER A 218 29.95 20.24 -0.57
C SER A 218 31.29 19.75 -0.03
N LEU A 219 31.39 18.42 0.13
CA LEU A 219 32.58 17.74 0.64
C LEU A 219 33.17 16.89 -0.49
N THR A 220 34.50 16.87 -0.61
CA THR A 220 35.19 15.96 -1.54
C THR A 220 35.56 14.69 -0.80
N LEU A 221 35.00 13.56 -1.22
CA LEU A 221 35.35 12.24 -0.69
C LEU A 221 36.21 11.51 -1.72
N PHE A 222 37.48 11.23 -1.41
CA PHE A 222 38.35 10.44 -2.27
C PHE A 222 37.91 8.97 -2.24
N PHE A 223 37.34 8.51 -3.36
CA PHE A 223 36.93 7.11 -3.56
C PHE A 223 38.12 6.28 -4.04
N SER A 224 38.42 5.17 -3.36
CA SER A 224 39.06 4.01 -4.00
C SER A 224 37.94 3.15 -4.60
N PRO A 225 37.96 2.79 -5.89
CA PRO A 225 36.85 2.11 -6.53
C PRO A 225 36.87 0.62 -6.17
N ALA A 226 36.28 0.29 -5.03
CA ALA A 226 35.90 -1.09 -4.71
C ALA A 226 34.48 -1.09 -4.15
N PHE A 227 33.51 -0.79 -5.01
CA PHE A 227 32.15 -1.25 -4.75
C PHE A 227 32.07 -2.71 -5.17
N PRO A 228 31.67 -3.64 -4.28
CA PRO A 228 31.12 -4.89 -4.76
C PRO A 228 29.85 -4.54 -5.55
N LYS A 229 29.80 -4.99 -6.81
CA LYS A 229 28.54 -5.15 -7.54
C LYS A 229 27.62 -6.01 -6.66
N LEU A 230 26.74 -5.38 -5.90
CA LEU A 230 25.59 -6.05 -5.33
C LEU A 230 24.45 -5.82 -6.31
N LEU A 231 24.26 -6.81 -7.17
CA LEU A 231 22.97 -7.39 -7.54
C LEU A 231 23.24 -8.45 -8.60
N ASP A 232 22.96 -9.69 -8.23
CA ASP A 232 22.97 -10.87 -9.09
C ASP A 232 22.32 -10.55 -10.45
N GLU A 233 23.13 -10.61 -11.50
CA GLU A 233 22.68 -10.65 -12.89
C GLU A 233 22.13 -12.05 -13.20
N THR A 234 21.08 -12.50 -12.50
CA THR A 234 20.29 -13.67 -12.91
C THR A 234 18.89 -13.64 -12.30
N GLU A 235 17.87 -13.99 -13.11
CA GLU A 235 16.52 -14.46 -12.72
C GLU A 235 15.33 -13.49 -12.66
N TYR A 236 15.35 -12.33 -13.31
CA TYR A 236 14.11 -11.55 -13.52
C TYR A 236 13.73 -11.46 -15.00
N LEU A 237 12.55 -11.99 -15.35
CA LEU A 237 11.90 -11.70 -16.63
C LEU A 237 11.27 -10.32 -16.50
N ILE A 238 11.81 -9.35 -17.23
CA ILE A 238 11.25 -7.99 -17.24
C ILE A 238 10.01 -8.03 -18.14
N LEU A 239 8.81 -7.77 -17.58
CA LEU A 239 7.76 -7.16 -18.40
C LEU A 239 8.26 -5.75 -18.75
N GLY A 240 9.06 -5.63 -19.82
CA GLY A 240 9.68 -4.39 -20.28
C GLY A 240 8.67 -3.30 -20.68
N ASN A 241 7.39 -3.61 -20.54
CA ASN A 241 6.24 -2.89 -21.02
C ASN A 241 5.17 -2.78 -19.93
N ARG A 242 4.75 -1.55 -19.61
CA ARG A 242 3.60 -1.29 -18.73
C ARG A 242 2.33 -1.22 -19.54
N ARG A 243 1.22 -1.69 -18.94
CA ARG A 243 -0.13 -1.48 -19.48
C ARG A 243 -0.37 0.01 -19.72
N LEU A 244 -0.83 0.33 -20.93
CA LEU A 244 -1.25 1.65 -21.30
C LEU A 244 -2.53 2.04 -20.53
N LYS A 245 -2.54 3.24 -19.94
CA LYS A 245 -3.70 3.72 -19.17
C LYS A 245 -4.87 3.98 -20.11
N TRP A 246 -5.97 3.26 -19.91
CA TRP A 246 -7.20 3.44 -20.69
C TRP A 246 -7.75 4.86 -20.55
N ASN A 247 -8.03 5.52 -21.67
CA ASN A 247 -8.64 6.85 -21.75
C ASN A 247 -9.37 7.02 -23.10
N ALA A 248 -10.06 8.15 -23.30
CA ALA A 248 -10.85 8.40 -24.51
C ALA A 248 -10.02 8.37 -25.81
N GLN A 249 -8.82 8.97 -25.81
CA GLN A 249 -7.93 8.98 -26.99
C GLN A 249 -7.48 7.57 -27.38
N VAL A 250 -7.14 6.75 -26.37
CA VAL A 250 -6.76 5.35 -26.56
C VAL A 250 -7.94 4.58 -27.13
N GLN A 251 -9.13 4.80 -26.59
CA GLN A 251 -10.35 4.15 -27.05
C GLN A 251 -10.65 4.46 -28.52
N GLU A 252 -10.59 5.73 -28.93
CA GLU A 252 -10.79 6.15 -30.33
C GLU A 252 -9.76 5.52 -31.27
N LYS A 253 -8.48 5.55 -30.87
CA LYS A 253 -7.40 4.90 -31.63
C LYS A 253 -7.66 3.40 -31.81
N MET A 254 -8.07 2.70 -30.75
CA MET A 254 -8.34 1.26 -30.80
C MET A 254 -9.56 0.93 -31.66
N ILE A 255 -10.57 1.80 -31.65
CA ILE A 255 -11.72 1.71 -32.56
C ILE A 255 -11.25 1.75 -34.02
N GLN A 256 -10.45 2.75 -34.40
CA GLN A 256 -9.94 2.90 -35.77
C GLN A 256 -9.12 1.68 -36.21
N ILE A 257 -8.30 1.12 -35.31
CA ILE A 257 -7.49 -0.07 -35.59
C ILE A 257 -8.38 -1.30 -35.80
N LEU A 258 -9.37 -1.53 -34.93
CA LEU A 258 -10.28 -2.68 -35.05
C LEU A 258 -11.20 -2.59 -36.28
N ASP A 259 -11.51 -1.38 -36.74
CA ASP A 259 -12.29 -1.12 -37.95
C ASP A 259 -11.43 -1.12 -39.22
N SER A 260 -10.11 -1.31 -39.11
CA SER A 260 -9.19 -1.34 -40.26
C SER A 260 -9.37 -2.60 -41.13
N HIS A 261 -8.99 -2.48 -42.41
CA HIS A 261 -9.05 -3.59 -43.35
C HIS A 261 -8.22 -4.81 -42.89
N GLU A 262 -7.07 -4.58 -42.26
CA GLU A 262 -6.19 -5.62 -41.74
C GLU A 262 -6.90 -6.48 -40.67
N PHE A 263 -7.51 -5.85 -39.67
CA PHE A 263 -8.24 -6.57 -38.63
C PHE A 263 -9.53 -7.24 -39.15
N ALA A 264 -10.21 -6.62 -40.12
CA ALA A 264 -11.35 -7.24 -40.80
C ALA A 264 -10.94 -8.53 -41.54
N LEU A 265 -9.80 -8.53 -42.24
CA LEU A 265 -9.24 -9.73 -42.87
C LEU A 265 -8.88 -10.80 -41.85
N LEU A 266 -8.25 -10.43 -40.72
CA LEU A 266 -7.93 -11.37 -39.64
C LEU A 266 -9.20 -12.01 -39.06
N LYS A 267 -10.25 -11.22 -38.83
CA LYS A 267 -11.56 -11.73 -38.40
C LYS A 267 -12.13 -12.69 -39.44
N GLY A 268 -12.11 -12.33 -40.73
CA GLY A 268 -12.58 -13.20 -41.82
C GLY A 268 -11.85 -14.55 -41.85
N LYS A 269 -10.52 -14.52 -41.80
CA LYS A 269 -9.68 -15.73 -41.73
C LYS A 269 -10.03 -16.60 -40.51
N MET A 270 -10.15 -15.99 -39.34
CA MET A 270 -10.52 -16.70 -38.11
C MET A 270 -11.87 -17.41 -38.21
N LEU A 271 -12.86 -16.81 -38.87
CA LEU A 271 -14.20 -17.40 -39.00
C LEU A 271 -14.23 -18.58 -39.98
N LEU A 272 -13.44 -18.51 -41.05
CA LEU A 272 -13.34 -19.56 -42.08
C LEU A 272 -12.42 -20.73 -41.65
N GLU A 273 -11.49 -20.50 -40.73
CA GLU A 273 -10.54 -21.51 -40.24
C GLU A 273 -11.23 -22.69 -39.54
N THR A 274 -10.70 -23.89 -39.74
CA THR A 274 -11.22 -25.12 -39.12
C THR A 274 -10.14 -25.91 -38.37
N GLY A 275 -8.86 -25.76 -38.75
CA GLY A 275 -7.74 -26.51 -38.17
C GLY A 275 -6.96 -25.71 -37.12
N ASN A 276 -6.45 -24.52 -37.50
CA ASN A 276 -5.53 -23.72 -36.68
C ASN A 276 -6.18 -22.49 -36.00
N VAL A 277 -7.36 -22.70 -35.42
CA VAL A 277 -8.15 -21.62 -34.77
C VAL A 277 -7.37 -20.94 -33.64
N ILE A 278 -6.62 -21.71 -32.84
CA ILE A 278 -5.80 -21.17 -31.74
C ILE A 278 -4.68 -20.29 -32.26
N GLY A 279 -3.93 -20.74 -33.28
CA GLY A 279 -2.82 -19.97 -33.84
C GLY A 279 -3.26 -18.64 -34.44
N LEU A 280 -4.43 -18.60 -35.10
CA LEU A 280 -5.01 -17.34 -35.60
C LEU A 280 -5.44 -16.41 -34.46
N TYR A 281 -6.04 -16.94 -33.40
CA TYR A 281 -6.34 -16.16 -32.20
C TYR A 281 -5.08 -15.57 -31.58
N GLU A 282 -4.03 -16.37 -31.40
CA GLU A 282 -2.75 -15.92 -30.84
C GLU A 282 -2.10 -14.86 -31.73
N ASN A 283 -2.20 -14.96 -33.06
CA ASN A 283 -1.75 -13.93 -33.98
C ASN A 283 -2.47 -12.58 -33.73
N ILE A 284 -3.81 -12.60 -33.63
CA ILE A 284 -4.60 -11.39 -33.33
C ILE A 284 -4.15 -10.76 -32.00
N ILE A 285 -3.95 -11.58 -30.97
CA ILE A 285 -3.51 -11.12 -29.64
C ILE A 285 -2.08 -10.55 -29.69
N ASN A 286 -1.17 -11.18 -30.42
CA ASN A 286 0.21 -10.74 -30.56
C ASN A 286 0.32 -9.41 -31.31
N GLN A 287 -0.56 -9.14 -32.29
CA GLN A 287 -0.64 -7.83 -32.94
C GLN A 287 -1.25 -6.76 -32.04
N MET A 288 -2.21 -7.13 -31.17
CA MET A 288 -2.85 -6.20 -30.23
C MET A 288 -1.93 -5.81 -29.05
N ARG A 289 -1.12 -6.73 -28.55
CA ARG A 289 -0.31 -6.54 -27.33
C ARG A 289 0.62 -5.31 -27.37
N PRO A 290 1.41 -5.03 -28.43
CA PRO A 290 2.23 -3.83 -28.53
C PRO A 290 1.42 -2.53 -28.47
N LEU A 291 0.21 -2.54 -29.01
CA LEU A 291 -0.69 -1.36 -29.00
C LEU A 291 -1.20 -1.04 -27.58
N MET A 292 -1.23 -2.05 -26.71
CA MET A 292 -1.72 -1.96 -25.34
C MET A 292 -0.62 -1.68 -24.31
N THR A 293 0.62 -1.54 -24.76
CA THR A 293 1.78 -1.44 -23.88
C THR A 293 2.66 -0.23 -24.21
N THR A 294 3.40 0.24 -23.21
CA THR A 294 4.42 1.28 -23.36
C THR A 294 5.68 0.87 -22.62
N ALA A 295 6.85 1.17 -23.18
CA ALA A 295 8.13 0.86 -22.55
C ALA A 295 8.19 1.35 -21.09
N SER A 296 8.66 0.47 -20.21
CA SER A 296 8.89 0.72 -18.80
C SER A 296 10.06 1.69 -18.61
N VAL A 297 9.85 2.99 -18.79
CA VAL A 297 10.89 3.97 -18.41
C VAL A 297 10.99 4.00 -16.88
N ILE A 298 12.14 3.60 -16.34
CA ILE A 298 12.54 3.91 -14.96
C ILE A 298 12.71 5.42 -14.89
N LYS A 299 11.61 6.14 -14.73
CA LYS A 299 11.66 7.58 -14.48
C LYS A 299 12.15 7.74 -13.05
N ASN A 300 13.36 8.28 -12.88
CA ASN A 300 13.71 8.99 -11.65
C ASN A 300 12.52 9.89 -11.31
N LYS A 301 11.83 9.61 -10.19
CA LYS A 301 10.59 10.27 -9.83
C LYS A 301 10.89 11.77 -9.72
N LYS A 302 10.58 12.54 -10.77
CA LYS A 302 10.49 13.99 -10.65
C LYS A 302 9.48 14.25 -9.54
N PHE A 303 9.87 15.05 -8.54
CA PHE A 303 8.96 15.51 -7.50
C PHE A 303 7.63 15.90 -8.15
N LYS A 304 6.52 15.26 -7.74
CA LYS A 304 5.19 15.61 -8.24
C LYS A 304 4.98 17.08 -7.93
N ARG A 305 4.96 17.92 -8.97
CA ARG A 305 4.55 19.32 -8.83
C ARG A 305 3.15 19.32 -8.24
N GLN A 306 2.91 20.17 -7.26
CA GLN A 306 1.58 20.31 -6.69
C GLN A 306 0.64 20.79 -7.81
N THR A 307 -0.47 20.11 -7.99
CA THR A 307 -1.42 20.31 -9.10
C THR A 307 -2.04 21.71 -9.10
N TRP A 308 -2.12 22.35 -7.94
CA TRP A 308 -2.59 23.74 -7.79
C TRP A 308 -1.53 24.81 -8.10
N PHE A 309 -0.25 24.43 -8.25
CA PHE A 309 0.85 25.37 -8.48
C PHE A 309 1.04 25.64 -9.98
N ASP A 310 0.37 26.69 -10.46
CA ASP A 310 0.26 27.03 -11.88
C ASP A 310 1.37 27.98 -12.38
N LYS A 311 1.22 28.46 -13.63
CA LYS A 311 2.17 29.38 -14.29
C LYS A 311 2.24 30.74 -13.60
N GLU A 312 1.14 31.21 -13.02
CA GLU A 312 1.09 32.46 -12.27
C GLU A 312 1.94 32.36 -11.00
N CYS A 313 1.80 31.26 -10.24
CA CYS A 313 2.63 30.95 -9.09
C CYS A 313 4.13 30.90 -9.47
N GLN A 314 4.45 30.27 -10.61
CA GLN A 314 5.82 30.21 -11.13
C GLN A 314 6.38 31.59 -11.48
N ASN A 315 5.59 32.43 -12.15
CA ASN A 315 6.00 33.77 -12.55
C ASN A 315 6.23 34.67 -11.34
N SER A 316 5.30 34.65 -10.38
CA SER A 316 5.42 35.40 -9.12
C SER A 316 6.68 34.97 -8.34
N LYS A 317 6.94 33.66 -8.24
CA LYS A 317 8.17 33.12 -7.64
C LYS A 317 9.44 33.59 -8.36
N LYS A 318 9.46 33.56 -9.69
CA LYS A 318 10.61 34.01 -10.50
C LYS A 318 10.87 35.50 -10.32
N TYR A 319 9.82 36.32 -10.33
CA TYR A 319 9.92 37.76 -10.13
C TYR A 319 10.49 38.07 -8.74
N LEU A 320 9.94 37.47 -7.69
CA LEU A 320 10.44 37.62 -6.32
C LEU A 320 11.91 37.17 -6.19
N ALA A 321 12.29 36.05 -6.81
CA ALA A 321 13.68 35.59 -6.82
C ALA A 321 14.62 36.58 -7.52
N ARG A 322 14.17 37.25 -8.58
CA ARG A 322 14.94 38.28 -9.30
C ARG A 322 15.18 39.52 -8.43
N VAL A 323 14.15 40.02 -7.76
CA VAL A 323 14.27 41.18 -6.86
C VAL A 323 15.14 40.84 -5.64
N LEU A 324 14.99 39.64 -5.07
CA LEU A 324 15.85 39.14 -3.99
C LEU A 324 17.33 39.07 -4.37
N ARG A 325 17.66 38.73 -5.63
CA ARG A 325 19.04 38.74 -6.12
C ARG A 325 19.62 40.15 -6.20
N LYS A 326 18.80 41.15 -6.57
CA LYS A 326 19.24 42.56 -6.55
C LYS A 326 19.56 43.03 -5.14
N LEU A 327 18.70 42.69 -4.16
CA LEU A 327 18.91 43.05 -2.74
C LEU A 327 20.16 42.40 -2.14
N LYS A 328 20.64 41.29 -2.72
CA LYS A 328 21.89 40.66 -2.30
C LYS A 328 23.14 41.46 -2.71
N LEU A 329 23.08 42.36 -3.70
CA LEU A 329 24.24 43.14 -4.12
C LEU A 329 24.68 44.11 -3.01
N LYS A 330 25.98 44.19 -2.74
CA LYS A 330 26.56 44.96 -1.63
C LYS A 330 26.13 46.43 -1.62
N GLN A 331 25.98 47.06 -2.79
CA GLN A 331 25.53 48.44 -2.97
C GLN A 331 24.06 48.68 -2.58
N ASP A 332 23.22 47.63 -2.64
CA ASP A 332 21.76 47.74 -2.53
C ASP A 332 21.23 47.20 -1.19
N LYS A 333 22.09 46.68 -0.31
CA LYS A 333 21.68 46.05 0.96
C LYS A 333 20.86 46.98 1.87
N HIS A 334 21.16 48.28 1.88
CA HIS A 334 20.48 49.28 2.70
C HIS A 334 19.39 50.05 1.95
N ASN A 335 19.04 49.61 0.72
CA ASN A 335 18.00 50.24 -0.08
C ASN A 335 16.62 49.96 0.53
N LEU A 336 16.09 50.92 1.31
CA LEU A 336 14.81 50.82 2.01
C LEU A 336 13.64 50.57 1.05
N ALA A 337 13.67 51.15 -0.17
CA ALA A 337 12.63 50.93 -1.17
C ALA A 337 12.63 49.48 -1.69
N LEU A 338 13.82 48.94 -1.97
CA LEU A 338 13.98 47.55 -2.42
C LEU A 338 13.62 46.55 -1.31
N GLN A 339 13.95 46.86 -0.05
CA GLN A 339 13.54 46.05 1.11
C GLN A 339 12.01 46.02 1.27
N ALA A 340 11.34 47.16 1.12
CA ALA A 340 9.88 47.26 1.17
C ALA A 340 9.23 46.50 0.00
N GLU A 341 9.79 46.60 -1.22
CA GLU A 341 9.32 45.87 -2.40
C GLU A 341 9.40 44.35 -2.18
N VAL A 342 10.53 43.85 -1.67
CA VAL A 342 10.71 42.41 -1.35
C VAL A 342 9.69 41.93 -0.31
N ALA A 343 9.44 42.72 0.73
CA ALA A 343 8.45 42.38 1.76
C ALA A 343 7.03 42.29 1.18
N GLN A 344 6.64 43.26 0.34
CA GLN A 344 5.34 43.28 -0.34
C GLN A 344 5.18 42.09 -1.29
N LEU A 345 6.18 41.82 -2.14
CA LEU A 345 6.16 40.71 -3.08
C LEU A 345 6.06 39.35 -2.39
N ARG A 346 6.75 39.17 -1.27
CA ARG A 346 6.62 37.96 -0.44
C ARG A 346 5.23 37.79 0.11
N ASN A 347 4.60 38.88 0.60
CA ASN A 347 3.23 38.82 1.10
C ASN A 347 2.25 38.46 -0.02
N ASN A 348 2.35 39.13 -1.17
CA ASN A 348 1.53 38.86 -2.35
C ASN A 348 1.69 37.42 -2.83
N TYR A 349 2.92 36.91 -2.89
CA TYR A 349 3.19 35.53 -3.25
C TYR A 349 2.57 34.55 -2.24
N LYS A 350 2.67 34.80 -0.93
CA LYS A 350 2.02 33.97 0.10
C LYS A 350 0.49 33.96 -0.05
N LEU A 351 -0.12 35.11 -0.32
CA LEU A 351 -1.56 35.24 -0.56
C LEU A 351 -1.99 34.51 -1.84
N LEU A 352 -1.23 34.63 -2.92
CA LEU A 352 -1.46 33.91 -4.18
C LEU A 352 -1.44 32.39 -3.96
N LEU A 353 -0.42 31.87 -3.26
CA LEU A 353 -0.35 30.45 -2.95
C LEU A 353 -1.54 29.98 -2.09
N LYS A 354 -1.99 30.81 -1.14
CA LYS A 354 -3.17 30.50 -0.31
C LYS A 354 -4.45 30.44 -1.17
N SER A 355 -4.65 31.42 -2.05
CA SER A 355 -5.78 31.51 -2.98
C SER A 355 -5.84 30.32 -3.94
N LYS A 356 -4.75 30.06 -4.70
CA LYS A 356 -4.69 28.95 -5.67
C LYS A 356 -4.93 27.60 -5.02
N LYS A 357 -4.36 27.42 -3.82
CA LYS A 357 -4.58 26.21 -3.03
C LYS A 357 -6.05 26.07 -2.61
N GLN A 358 -6.73 27.16 -2.23
CA GLN A 358 -8.15 27.14 -1.86
C GLN A 358 -9.04 26.74 -3.05
N ILE A 359 -8.90 27.44 -4.19
CA ILE A 359 -9.67 27.17 -5.42
C ILE A 359 -9.55 25.71 -5.85
N TYR A 360 -8.31 25.18 -5.85
CA TYR A 360 -8.06 23.79 -6.21
C TYR A 360 -8.85 22.81 -5.34
N TYR A 361 -8.86 23.02 -4.02
CA TYR A 361 -9.58 22.12 -3.14
C TYR A 361 -11.09 22.26 -3.28
N GLU A 362 -11.62 23.47 -3.42
CA GLU A 362 -13.05 23.70 -3.68
C GLU A 362 -13.51 22.92 -4.94
N GLN A 363 -12.70 22.93 -5.99
CA GLN A 363 -12.97 22.15 -7.20
C GLN A 363 -12.94 20.63 -6.95
N GLN A 364 -11.96 20.12 -6.20
CA GLN A 364 -11.88 18.69 -5.84
C GLN A 364 -13.10 18.23 -5.04
N TRP A 365 -13.57 19.06 -4.12
CA TRP A 365 -14.77 18.79 -3.33
C TRP A 365 -16.04 18.84 -4.20
N LYS A 366 -16.13 19.75 -5.17
CA LYS A 366 -17.22 19.76 -6.16
C LYS A 366 -17.24 18.47 -6.98
N GLU A 367 -16.09 18.07 -7.54
CA GLU A 367 -15.97 16.83 -8.31
C GLU A 367 -16.32 15.57 -7.48
N LEU A 368 -16.03 15.59 -6.18
CA LEU A 368 -16.41 14.54 -5.25
C LEU A 368 -17.94 14.46 -5.09
N GLY A 369 -18.61 15.61 -4.99
CA GLY A 369 -20.07 15.71 -4.96
C GLY A 369 -20.70 15.18 -6.25
N ASP A 370 -20.17 15.60 -7.40
CA ASP A 370 -20.64 15.14 -8.71
C ASP A 370 -20.46 13.62 -8.87
N ALA A 371 -19.31 13.08 -8.43
CA ALA A 371 -19.05 11.64 -8.47
C ALA A 371 -20.03 10.86 -7.58
N ALA A 372 -20.40 11.41 -6.41
CA ALA A 372 -21.40 10.80 -5.54
C ALA A 372 -22.79 10.80 -6.19
N LEU A 373 -23.21 11.91 -6.79
CA LEU A 373 -24.49 12.04 -7.49
C LEU A 373 -24.59 11.09 -8.69
N GLN A 374 -23.49 10.94 -9.45
CA GLN A 374 -23.40 10.05 -10.60
C GLN A 374 -23.20 8.57 -10.21
N LYS A 375 -23.13 8.25 -8.91
CA LYS A 375 -22.81 6.91 -8.39
C LYS A 375 -21.48 6.35 -8.93
N ASP A 376 -20.53 7.21 -9.29
CA ASP A 376 -19.17 6.82 -9.70
C ASP A 376 -18.30 6.56 -8.48
N SER A 377 -18.45 5.36 -7.90
CA SER A 377 -17.73 4.94 -6.70
C SER A 377 -16.21 5.03 -6.85
N ARG A 378 -15.67 4.81 -8.05
CA ARG A 378 -14.22 4.79 -8.26
C ARG A 378 -13.65 6.19 -8.24
N LYS A 379 -14.24 7.12 -9.00
CA LYS A 379 -13.83 8.53 -8.97
C LYS A 379 -14.00 9.10 -7.57
N PHE A 380 -15.11 8.77 -6.92
CA PHE A 380 -15.37 9.15 -5.53
C PHE A 380 -14.25 8.71 -4.59
N TRP A 381 -13.95 7.41 -4.50
CA TRP A 381 -12.89 6.91 -3.61
C TRP A 381 -11.49 7.36 -4.01
N HIS A 382 -11.25 7.61 -5.30
CA HIS A 382 -9.98 8.17 -5.76
C HIS A 382 -9.77 9.59 -5.23
N LEU A 383 -10.79 10.45 -5.32
CA LEU A 383 -10.74 11.82 -4.81
C LEU A 383 -10.58 11.85 -3.28
N VAL A 384 -11.32 10.99 -2.56
CA VAL A 384 -11.16 10.81 -1.11
C VAL A 384 -9.72 10.37 -0.77
N ALA A 385 -9.19 9.37 -1.46
CA ALA A 385 -7.86 8.84 -1.22
C ALA A 385 -6.75 9.87 -1.54
N GLN A 386 -6.90 10.70 -2.57
CA GLN A 386 -5.94 11.75 -2.88
C GLN A 386 -5.85 12.81 -1.79
N GLY A 387 -6.95 13.12 -1.12
CA GLY A 387 -6.97 14.07 -0.01
C GLY A 387 -6.54 13.49 1.34
N THR A 388 -6.60 12.15 1.51
CA THR A 388 -6.09 11.47 2.72
C THR A 388 -4.64 10.98 2.61
N ASN A 389 -4.15 10.72 1.39
CA ASN A 389 -2.80 10.18 1.12
C ASN A 389 -1.69 11.23 1.11
N ALA A 390 -1.67 12.11 2.12
CA ALA A 390 -0.40 12.67 2.60
C ALA A 390 0.33 11.72 3.57
N LEU A 391 -0.19 10.50 3.78
CA LEU A 391 0.45 9.43 4.55
C LEU A 391 0.85 8.30 3.58
N GLY A 392 2.15 8.04 3.53
CA GLY A 392 2.84 7.37 2.43
C GLY A 392 2.44 5.92 2.20
N TYR A 393 2.43 5.55 0.92
CA TYR A 393 2.97 4.25 0.55
C TYR A 393 4.49 4.32 0.81
N SER A 394 4.90 4.00 2.04
CA SER A 394 6.30 3.67 2.32
C SER A 394 6.65 2.44 1.50
N LEU A 395 7.72 2.59 0.71
CA LEU A 395 8.32 1.58 -0.16
C LEU A 395 9.33 0.75 0.65
N GLU A 396 9.04 0.46 1.91
CA GLU A 396 9.94 -0.24 2.80
C GLU A 396 9.47 -1.68 3.04
N ALA A 397 10.42 -2.58 2.75
CA ALA A 397 10.38 -4.05 2.75
C ALA A 397 9.56 -4.68 1.60
N SER A 398 10.24 -4.94 0.46
CA SER A 398 9.80 -5.92 -0.53
C SER A 398 10.46 -7.27 -0.24
N VAL A 399 9.65 -8.32 -0.19
CA VAL A 399 10.10 -9.73 -0.26
C VAL A 399 10.94 -9.93 -1.54
N GLN A 400 12.08 -10.61 -1.44
CA GLN A 400 12.96 -10.84 -2.60
C GLN A 400 12.33 -11.85 -3.57
N GLY A 401 12.69 -11.79 -4.85
CA GLY A 401 12.16 -12.71 -5.88
C GLY A 401 12.34 -14.18 -5.52
N LYS A 402 13.52 -14.57 -5.01
CA LYS A 402 13.81 -15.94 -4.57
C LYS A 402 12.91 -16.45 -3.44
N ASP A 403 12.55 -15.57 -2.52
CA ASP A 403 11.70 -15.91 -1.37
C ASP A 403 10.27 -16.18 -1.85
N TRP A 404 9.81 -15.44 -2.87
CA TRP A 404 8.54 -15.73 -3.54
C TRP A 404 8.55 -17.07 -4.27
N VAL A 405 9.63 -17.37 -5.00
CA VAL A 405 9.75 -18.63 -5.73
C VAL A 405 9.72 -19.82 -4.78
N THR A 406 10.50 -19.76 -3.71
CA THR A 406 10.56 -20.81 -2.68
C THR A 406 9.17 -21.04 -2.06
N TYR A 407 8.55 -19.98 -1.56
CA TYR A 407 7.24 -20.05 -0.90
C TYR A 407 6.14 -20.63 -1.81
N PHE A 408 6.06 -20.17 -3.06
CA PHE A 408 5.02 -20.65 -3.97
C PHE A 408 5.32 -22.03 -4.57
N THR A 409 6.59 -22.43 -4.64
CA THR A 409 6.97 -23.80 -5.01
C THR A 409 6.55 -24.78 -3.93
N GLU A 410 6.69 -24.43 -2.65
CA GLU A 410 6.19 -25.26 -1.54
C GLU A 410 4.66 -25.42 -1.55
N ILE A 411 3.93 -24.35 -1.89
CA ILE A 411 2.47 -24.36 -1.89
C ILE A 411 1.88 -25.04 -3.13
N TYR A 412 2.38 -24.68 -4.32
CA TYR A 412 1.82 -25.13 -5.59
C TYR A 412 2.56 -26.29 -6.25
N GLY A 413 3.69 -26.70 -5.67
CA GLY A 413 4.58 -27.74 -6.19
C GLY A 413 3.95 -29.13 -6.22
N PRO A 414 4.66 -30.09 -6.84
CA PRO A 414 4.20 -31.47 -6.96
C PRO A 414 4.02 -32.10 -5.58
N CYS A 415 2.83 -32.66 -5.34
CA CYS A 415 2.58 -33.54 -4.20
C CYS A 415 3.10 -34.94 -4.59
N PRO A 416 4.18 -35.46 -3.96
CA PRO A 416 4.82 -36.71 -4.40
C PRO A 416 3.91 -37.95 -4.30
N ASP A 417 2.93 -37.94 -3.38
CA ASP A 417 2.24 -39.15 -2.94
C ASP A 417 0.83 -39.36 -3.53
N LEU A 418 0.35 -38.48 -4.41
CA LEU A 418 -1.06 -38.47 -4.83
C LEU A 418 -1.28 -38.12 -6.32
N CYS A 419 -0.34 -38.46 -7.20
CA CYS A 419 -0.57 -38.36 -8.64
C CYS A 419 -0.90 -39.75 -9.24
N PRO A 420 -2.13 -40.28 -9.08
CA PRO A 420 -2.57 -41.33 -9.98
C PRO A 420 -2.56 -40.75 -11.40
N GLN A 421 -2.12 -41.55 -12.37
CA GLN A 421 -2.30 -41.22 -13.78
C GLN A 421 -3.76 -40.85 -14.01
N VAL A 422 -4.01 -39.61 -14.42
CA VAL A 422 -5.35 -39.17 -14.81
C VAL A 422 -5.66 -39.91 -16.11
N TYR A 423 -6.44 -40.99 -16.02
CA TYR A 423 -7.00 -41.64 -17.19
C TYR A 423 -7.99 -40.67 -17.82
N TYR A 424 -7.56 -40.00 -18.88
CA TYR A 424 -8.47 -39.23 -19.71
C TYR A 424 -9.36 -40.22 -20.45
N THR A 425 -10.67 -40.14 -20.23
CA THR A 425 -11.65 -40.66 -21.19
C THR A 425 -11.26 -40.11 -22.55
N GLN A 426 -11.20 -40.96 -23.59
CA GLN A 426 -10.79 -40.46 -24.90
C GLN A 426 -11.79 -39.38 -25.34
N LEU A 427 -11.30 -38.28 -25.92
CA LEU A 427 -12.15 -37.15 -26.32
C LEU A 427 -13.32 -37.57 -27.24
N SER A 428 -13.12 -38.66 -28.00
CA SER A 428 -14.08 -39.31 -28.89
C SER A 428 -15.23 -40.03 -28.16
N GLU A 429 -15.07 -40.37 -26.89
CA GLU A 429 -16.07 -41.05 -26.06
C GLU A 429 -16.92 -40.06 -25.24
N LEU A 430 -16.56 -38.78 -25.25
CA LEU A 430 -17.28 -37.74 -24.53
C LEU A 430 -18.46 -37.20 -25.35
N PRO A 431 -19.58 -36.82 -24.71
CA PRO A 431 -20.72 -36.25 -25.42
C PRO A 431 -20.33 -34.95 -26.15
N GLU A 432 -20.97 -34.71 -27.29
CA GLU A 432 -20.81 -33.45 -28.01
C GLU A 432 -21.37 -32.29 -27.19
N TRP A 433 -20.70 -31.14 -27.26
CA TRP A 433 -21.13 -29.92 -26.58
C TRP A 433 -21.59 -28.88 -27.59
N PRO A 434 -22.68 -28.14 -27.31
CA PRO A 434 -23.24 -27.23 -28.28
C PRO A 434 -22.27 -26.08 -28.57
N ASP A 435 -22.35 -25.62 -29.81
CA ASP A 435 -21.58 -24.48 -30.27
C ASP A 435 -21.94 -23.19 -29.51
N VAL A 436 -20.92 -22.37 -29.32
CA VAL A 436 -21.05 -21.08 -28.65
C VAL A 436 -21.44 -20.04 -29.69
N THR A 437 -22.55 -19.34 -29.46
CA THR A 437 -23.04 -18.33 -30.41
C THR A 437 -22.42 -16.95 -30.14
N PRO A 438 -22.24 -16.10 -31.17
CA PRO A 438 -21.79 -14.72 -30.98
C PRO A 438 -22.68 -13.92 -30.03
N ASN A 439 -24.00 -14.15 -30.06
CA ASN A 439 -24.95 -13.47 -29.18
C ASN A 439 -24.73 -13.81 -27.69
N GLN A 440 -24.44 -15.09 -27.38
CA GLN A 440 -24.07 -15.49 -26.02
C GLN A 440 -22.80 -14.77 -25.56
N ILE A 441 -21.77 -14.71 -26.41
CA ILE A 441 -20.53 -13.99 -26.10
C ILE A 441 -20.77 -12.49 -25.92
N LYS A 442 -21.59 -11.87 -26.76
CA LYS A 442 -21.90 -10.43 -26.67
C LYS A 442 -22.52 -10.10 -25.32
N ARG A 443 -23.47 -10.92 -24.84
CA ARG A 443 -24.06 -10.80 -23.49
C ARG A 443 -23.00 -10.99 -22.40
N LEU A 444 -22.13 -11.99 -22.57
CA LEU A 444 -21.05 -12.29 -21.63
C LEU A 444 -20.04 -11.15 -21.48
N ILE A 445 -19.61 -10.54 -22.59
CA ILE A 445 -18.74 -9.37 -22.61
C ILE A 445 -19.43 -8.20 -21.90
N ALA A 446 -20.70 -7.94 -22.21
CA ALA A 446 -21.45 -6.85 -21.61
C ALA A 446 -21.53 -6.98 -20.08
N SER A 447 -21.71 -8.21 -19.57
CA SER A 447 -21.84 -8.49 -18.13
C SER A 447 -20.52 -8.38 -17.35
N GLN A 448 -19.35 -8.38 -18.01
CA GLN A 448 -18.07 -8.27 -17.29
C GLN A 448 -17.81 -6.86 -16.75
N LEU A 449 -17.06 -6.76 -15.66
CA LEU A 449 -16.61 -5.47 -15.15
C LEU A 449 -15.40 -4.95 -15.95
N ALA A 450 -15.42 -3.68 -16.32
CA ALA A 450 -14.27 -2.99 -16.90
C ALA A 450 -13.23 -2.65 -15.82
N ASN A 451 -12.07 -2.11 -16.24
CA ASN A 451 -11.05 -1.55 -15.33
C ASN A 451 -10.37 -2.56 -14.39
N LYS A 452 -10.45 -3.86 -14.73
CA LYS A 452 -9.68 -4.90 -14.06
C LYS A 452 -8.28 -5.02 -14.67
N ALA A 453 -7.34 -5.58 -13.91
CA ALA A 453 -6.00 -5.86 -14.44
C ALA A 453 -6.06 -7.06 -15.39
N PRO A 454 -5.46 -6.96 -16.60
CA PRO A 454 -5.32 -8.08 -17.53
C PRO A 454 -4.25 -9.07 -17.05
N GLY A 455 -4.13 -10.19 -17.76
CA GLY A 455 -3.08 -11.19 -17.54
C GLY A 455 -1.77 -10.82 -18.22
N GLU A 456 -1.06 -11.83 -18.72
CA GLU A 456 0.21 -11.67 -19.43
C GLU A 456 0.01 -10.96 -20.77
N ASP A 457 -1.14 -11.20 -21.42
CA ASP A 457 -1.48 -10.61 -22.72
C ASP A 457 -1.56 -9.07 -22.71
N MET A 458 -1.72 -8.46 -21.53
CA MET A 458 -1.94 -7.02 -21.31
C MET A 458 -3.21 -6.46 -21.96
N ILE A 459 -4.13 -7.30 -22.45
CA ILE A 459 -5.35 -6.87 -23.14
C ILE A 459 -6.51 -6.75 -22.15
N PRO A 460 -7.03 -5.53 -21.91
CA PRO A 460 -8.07 -5.30 -20.93
C PRO A 460 -9.48 -5.58 -21.49
N MET A 461 -10.45 -5.79 -20.59
CA MET A 461 -11.86 -6.01 -20.95
C MET A 461 -12.47 -4.89 -21.81
N GLU A 462 -11.97 -3.67 -21.64
CA GLU A 462 -12.37 -2.48 -22.36
C GLU A 462 -12.26 -2.66 -23.88
N ILE A 463 -11.22 -3.35 -24.39
CA ILE A 463 -11.04 -3.64 -25.81
C ILE A 463 -12.20 -4.48 -26.37
N TYR A 464 -12.66 -5.46 -25.59
CA TYR A 464 -13.76 -6.32 -26.00
C TYR A 464 -15.10 -5.59 -25.95
N LYS A 465 -15.26 -4.65 -25.01
CA LYS A 465 -16.50 -3.86 -24.83
C LYS A 465 -16.70 -2.77 -25.87
N ILE A 466 -15.64 -2.19 -26.43
CA ILE A 466 -15.77 -1.08 -27.41
C ILE A 466 -16.18 -1.56 -28.82
N ARG A 467 -15.90 -2.82 -29.15
CA ARG A 467 -16.21 -3.45 -30.44
C ARG A 467 -16.69 -4.90 -30.25
N PRO A 468 -17.83 -5.11 -29.56
CA PRO A 468 -18.32 -6.47 -29.28
C PRO A 468 -18.69 -7.24 -30.56
N ASP A 469 -19.08 -6.56 -31.64
CA ASP A 469 -19.40 -7.19 -32.94
C ASP A 469 -18.15 -7.66 -33.70
N PHE A 470 -16.98 -7.13 -33.37
CA PHE A 470 -15.71 -7.66 -33.84
C PHE A 470 -15.32 -8.93 -33.05
N TRP A 471 -15.35 -8.85 -31.71
CA TRP A 471 -14.82 -9.89 -30.83
C TRP A 471 -15.76 -11.07 -30.61
N SER A 472 -17.08 -10.86 -30.59
CA SER A 472 -18.02 -11.95 -30.27
C SER A 472 -17.99 -13.11 -31.25
N PRO A 473 -17.88 -12.93 -32.58
CA PRO A 473 -17.72 -14.05 -33.51
C PRO A 473 -16.38 -14.78 -33.35
N ILE A 474 -15.30 -14.04 -33.07
CA ILE A 474 -13.96 -14.60 -32.85
C ILE A 474 -13.96 -15.51 -31.63
N PHE A 475 -14.49 -15.03 -30.50
CA PHE A 475 -14.57 -15.83 -29.27
C PHE A 475 -15.58 -16.96 -29.37
N ALA A 476 -16.70 -16.79 -30.09
CA ALA A 476 -17.65 -17.86 -30.36
C ALA A 476 -16.94 -19.02 -31.08
N LYS A 477 -16.24 -18.72 -32.18
CA LYS A 477 -15.44 -19.70 -32.93
C LYS A 477 -14.35 -20.35 -32.08
N LEU A 478 -13.58 -19.55 -31.34
CA LEU A 478 -12.53 -20.04 -30.45
C LEU A 478 -13.10 -20.96 -29.37
N PHE A 479 -14.18 -20.56 -28.69
CA PHE A 479 -14.74 -21.33 -27.59
C PHE A 479 -15.41 -22.61 -28.09
N SER A 480 -16.09 -22.59 -29.23
CA SER A 480 -16.56 -23.80 -29.92
C SER A 480 -15.41 -24.75 -30.26
N TYR A 481 -14.31 -24.23 -30.80
CA TYR A 481 -13.12 -25.04 -31.09
C TYR A 481 -12.50 -25.65 -29.83
N ILE A 482 -12.41 -24.88 -28.74
CA ILE A 482 -11.95 -25.40 -27.44
C ILE A 482 -12.91 -26.50 -26.96
N ASN A 483 -14.23 -26.25 -27.06
CA ASN A 483 -15.26 -27.19 -26.66
C ASN A 483 -15.16 -28.52 -27.41
N SER A 484 -14.81 -28.51 -28.71
CA SER A 484 -14.70 -29.71 -29.55
C SER A 484 -13.33 -30.40 -29.47
N SER A 485 -12.23 -29.64 -29.37
CA SER A 485 -10.86 -30.17 -29.42
C SER A 485 -10.20 -30.39 -28.06
N GLY A 486 -10.69 -29.74 -27.00
CA GLY A 486 -10.04 -29.71 -25.69
C GLY A 486 -8.71 -28.95 -25.64
N ARG A 487 -8.34 -28.23 -26.70
CA ARG A 487 -7.08 -27.45 -26.77
C ARG A 487 -7.34 -26.01 -26.38
N ILE A 488 -6.48 -25.43 -25.54
CA ILE A 488 -6.53 -24.03 -25.12
C ILE A 488 -5.29 -23.26 -25.58
N PRO A 489 -5.38 -21.92 -25.78
CA PRO A 489 -4.21 -21.08 -26.06
C PRO A 489 -3.15 -21.19 -24.96
N GLU A 490 -1.86 -21.14 -25.34
CA GLU A 490 -0.76 -21.41 -24.39
C GLU A 490 -0.67 -20.32 -23.31
N GLY A 491 -0.94 -19.05 -23.68
CA GLY A 491 -0.98 -17.93 -22.73
C GLY A 491 -1.98 -18.12 -21.59
N TRP A 492 -3.06 -18.90 -21.79
CA TRP A 492 -4.07 -19.15 -20.75
C TRP A 492 -3.60 -20.09 -19.64
N LYS A 493 -2.49 -20.81 -19.87
CA LYS A 493 -1.87 -21.69 -18.88
C LYS A 493 -1.00 -20.92 -17.89
N LEU A 494 -0.53 -19.72 -18.26
CA LEU A 494 0.25 -18.85 -17.39
C LEU A 494 -0.65 -17.91 -16.59
N SER A 495 -0.25 -17.59 -15.36
CA SER A 495 -0.86 -16.51 -14.59
C SER A 495 0.17 -15.66 -13.87
N ILE A 496 -0.11 -14.36 -13.73
CA ILE A 496 0.76 -13.45 -12.98
C ILE A 496 0.18 -13.28 -11.58
N ILE A 497 0.92 -13.70 -10.55
CA ILE A 497 0.57 -13.48 -9.15
C ILE A 497 0.91 -12.03 -8.78
N ALA A 498 -0.12 -11.27 -8.41
CA ALA A 498 0.00 -9.97 -7.79
C ALA A 498 -0.19 -10.12 -6.26
N PRO A 499 0.90 -10.12 -5.46
CA PRO A 499 0.82 -10.29 -4.02
C PRO A 499 0.22 -9.04 -3.37
N ILE A 500 -0.86 -9.20 -2.59
CA ILE A 500 -1.49 -8.11 -1.83
C ILE A 500 -1.21 -8.29 -0.35
N TYR A 501 -0.47 -7.35 0.24
CA TYR A 501 -0.15 -7.38 1.67
C TYR A 501 -1.42 -7.36 2.53
N LYS A 502 -1.53 -8.29 3.49
CA LYS A 502 -2.67 -8.42 4.40
C LYS A 502 -2.38 -7.74 5.75
N LYS A 503 -1.45 -8.30 6.55
CA LYS A 503 -1.02 -7.82 7.88
C LYS A 503 0.20 -8.62 8.34
N GLY A 504 0.95 -8.13 9.33
CA GLY A 504 2.11 -8.83 9.92
C GLY A 504 3.45 -8.26 9.45
N ASP A 505 4.47 -9.12 9.39
CA ASP A 505 5.76 -8.75 8.80
C ASP A 505 5.66 -8.71 7.27
N LYS A 506 6.09 -7.60 6.65
CA LYS A 506 6.13 -7.41 5.19
C LYS A 506 7.24 -8.23 4.51
N LYS A 507 8.22 -8.76 5.24
CA LYS A 507 9.25 -9.64 4.66
C LYS A 507 8.81 -11.09 4.55
N ASN A 508 7.70 -11.47 5.19
CA ASN A 508 7.19 -12.83 5.13
C ASN A 508 6.16 -13.00 3.99
N PRO A 509 6.43 -13.84 2.97
CA PRO A 509 5.50 -14.14 1.88
C PRO A 509 4.10 -14.57 2.33
N ALA A 510 3.99 -15.30 3.46
CA ALA A 510 2.73 -15.81 4.00
C ALA A 510 1.75 -14.71 4.46
N ASN A 511 2.26 -13.49 4.66
CA ASN A 511 1.45 -12.33 5.03
C ASN A 511 0.82 -11.61 3.82
N TYR A 512 0.99 -12.17 2.62
CA TYR A 512 0.43 -11.65 1.38
C TYR A 512 -0.62 -12.60 0.80
N ARG A 513 -1.62 -12.03 0.14
CA ARG A 513 -2.63 -12.78 -0.59
C ARG A 513 -2.23 -12.91 -2.06
N PRO A 514 -2.11 -14.13 -2.62
CA PRO A 514 -1.78 -14.33 -4.02
C PRO A 514 -3.00 -14.10 -4.92
N ILE A 515 -3.04 -12.98 -5.65
CA ILE A 515 -4.09 -12.76 -6.66
C ILE A 515 -3.55 -13.10 -8.05
N SER A 516 -4.12 -14.13 -8.67
CA SER A 516 -3.81 -14.56 -10.03
C SER A 516 -4.45 -13.62 -11.06
N LEU A 517 -3.62 -12.96 -11.85
CA LEU A 517 -4.01 -12.23 -13.03
C LEU A 517 -3.97 -13.17 -14.23
N LEU A 518 -5.16 -13.61 -14.65
CA LEU A 518 -5.36 -14.39 -15.87
C LEU A 518 -5.77 -13.48 -17.04
N ASP A 519 -5.44 -13.94 -18.24
CA ASP A 519 -5.88 -13.35 -19.49
C ASP A 519 -7.40 -13.22 -19.52
N VAL A 520 -7.85 -12.10 -20.09
CA VAL A 520 -9.25 -11.72 -20.00
C VAL A 520 -10.13 -12.67 -20.83
N ALA A 521 -9.63 -13.15 -21.97
CA ALA A 521 -10.32 -14.15 -22.78
C ALA A 521 -10.47 -15.50 -22.05
N SER A 522 -9.43 -15.95 -21.33
CA SER A 522 -9.50 -17.13 -20.47
C SER A 522 -10.58 -16.99 -19.38
N LYS A 523 -10.69 -15.80 -18.77
CA LYS A 523 -11.75 -15.49 -17.78
C LYS A 523 -13.14 -15.50 -18.39
N LEU A 524 -13.31 -15.03 -19.64
CA LEU A 524 -14.58 -15.12 -20.37
C LEU A 524 -14.97 -16.58 -20.57
N TYR A 525 -14.06 -17.42 -21.07
CA TYR A 525 -14.32 -18.84 -21.23
C TYR A 525 -14.65 -19.53 -19.90
N ALA A 526 -13.87 -19.26 -18.85
CA ALA A 526 -14.15 -19.78 -17.51
C ALA A 526 -15.52 -19.35 -16.98
N ARG A 527 -16.00 -18.13 -17.30
CA ARG A 527 -17.33 -17.67 -16.93
C ARG A 527 -18.43 -18.41 -17.70
N LEU A 528 -18.20 -18.75 -18.98
CA LEU A 528 -19.11 -19.58 -19.77
C LEU A 528 -19.27 -20.96 -19.12
N LEU A 529 -18.16 -21.61 -18.78
CA LEU A 529 -18.17 -22.91 -18.07
C LEU A 529 -18.87 -22.80 -16.71
N LEU A 530 -18.59 -21.73 -15.96
CA LEU A 530 -19.20 -21.51 -14.65
C LEU A 530 -20.73 -21.41 -14.73
N GLY A 531 -21.27 -20.69 -15.71
CA GLY A 531 -22.72 -20.56 -15.87
C GLY A 531 -23.40 -21.91 -16.10
N ARG A 532 -22.77 -22.80 -16.88
CA ARG A 532 -23.25 -24.18 -17.10
C ARG A 532 -23.13 -25.03 -15.85
N LEU A 533 -22.03 -24.90 -15.12
CA LEU A 533 -21.79 -25.62 -13.88
C LEU A 533 -22.76 -25.21 -12.78
N GLU A 534 -23.05 -23.92 -12.63
CA GLU A 534 -24.05 -23.37 -11.71
C GLU A 534 -25.46 -23.87 -12.08
N GLU A 535 -25.86 -23.78 -13.35
CA GLU A 535 -27.17 -24.27 -13.85
C GLU A 535 -27.38 -25.76 -13.56
N TRP A 536 -26.37 -26.58 -13.84
CA TRP A 536 -26.38 -28.01 -13.55
C TRP A 536 -26.43 -28.29 -12.04
N ALA A 537 -25.62 -27.59 -11.24
CA ALA A 537 -25.56 -27.79 -9.79
C ALA A 537 -26.88 -27.43 -9.10
N ASP A 538 -27.53 -26.34 -9.54
CA ASP A 538 -28.81 -25.88 -9.04
C ASP A 538 -29.93 -26.87 -9.39
N THR A 539 -29.96 -27.35 -10.63
CA THR A 539 -30.98 -28.30 -11.11
C THR A 539 -30.90 -29.65 -10.38
N ASN A 540 -29.68 -30.12 -10.10
CA ASN A 540 -29.44 -31.39 -9.41
C ASN A 540 -29.30 -31.25 -7.88
N LYS A 541 -29.44 -30.03 -7.33
CA LYS A 541 -29.30 -29.72 -5.89
C LYS A 541 -28.04 -30.32 -5.27
N VAL A 542 -26.90 -30.17 -5.95
CA VAL A 542 -25.66 -30.87 -5.58
C VAL A 542 -24.99 -30.24 -4.37
N ILE A 543 -24.96 -28.91 -4.30
CA ILE A 543 -24.34 -28.18 -3.19
C ILE A 543 -25.31 -28.12 -2.00
N SER A 544 -24.81 -28.45 -0.80
CA SER A 544 -25.61 -28.43 0.42
C SER A 544 -26.10 -27.02 0.79
N GLU A 545 -27.30 -26.94 1.37
CA GLU A 545 -27.93 -25.68 1.78
C GLU A 545 -27.11 -24.92 2.83
N VAL A 546 -26.34 -25.64 3.65
CA VAL A 546 -25.49 -25.05 4.71
C VAL A 546 -24.28 -24.30 4.16
N GLN A 547 -23.98 -24.43 2.86
CA GLN A 547 -22.96 -23.65 2.16
C GLN A 547 -23.59 -22.39 1.56
N ALA A 548 -23.15 -21.22 2.06
CA ALA A 548 -23.60 -19.91 1.58
C ALA A 548 -22.50 -19.13 0.86
N GLY A 549 -21.24 -19.54 0.98
CA GLY A 549 -20.11 -18.89 0.32
C GLY A 549 -20.18 -19.07 -1.19
N PHE A 550 -20.03 -17.98 -1.94
CA PHE A 550 -20.00 -18.00 -3.41
C PHE A 550 -21.20 -18.67 -4.08
N GLN A 551 -22.38 -18.62 -3.44
CA GLN A 551 -23.64 -19.12 -3.96
C GLN A 551 -24.54 -17.97 -4.39
N ARG A 552 -25.28 -18.14 -5.48
CA ARG A 552 -26.22 -17.12 -5.97
C ARG A 552 -27.37 -16.97 -4.97
N GLY A 553 -27.76 -15.73 -4.66
CA GLY A 553 -28.87 -15.45 -3.75
C GLY A 553 -28.57 -15.66 -2.26
N LYS A 554 -27.34 -16.06 -1.91
CA LYS A 554 -26.88 -16.20 -0.52
C LYS A 554 -25.83 -15.13 -0.19
N SER A 555 -25.75 -14.78 1.09
CA SER A 555 -24.92 -13.70 1.62
C SER A 555 -24.24 -14.13 2.92
N THR A 556 -23.28 -13.33 3.39
CA THR A 556 -22.70 -13.52 4.72
C THR A 556 -23.73 -13.38 5.84
N LEU A 557 -24.78 -12.58 5.61
CA LEU A 557 -25.80 -12.29 6.60
C LEU A 557 -26.72 -13.49 6.84
N ASP A 558 -26.95 -14.35 5.85
CA ASP A 558 -27.77 -15.56 6.02
C ASP A 558 -27.15 -16.49 7.08
N GLN A 559 -25.83 -16.69 7.03
CA GLN A 559 -25.13 -17.51 8.03
C GLN A 559 -25.11 -16.85 9.42
N CYS A 560 -24.92 -15.53 9.47
CA CYS A 560 -25.02 -14.77 10.72
C CYS A 560 -26.42 -14.87 11.33
N PHE A 561 -27.46 -14.80 10.50
CA PHE A 561 -28.85 -14.91 10.90
C PHE A 561 -29.15 -16.30 11.46
N VAL A 562 -28.74 -17.37 10.77
CA VAL A 562 -28.91 -18.75 11.24
C VAL A 562 -28.22 -18.96 12.60
N LEU A 563 -26.97 -18.51 12.75
CA LEU A 563 -26.27 -18.60 14.04
C LEU A 563 -27.01 -17.82 15.14
N ASN A 564 -27.46 -16.60 14.85
CA ASN A 564 -28.23 -15.80 15.80
C ASN A 564 -29.56 -16.48 16.20
N PHE A 565 -30.27 -17.07 15.24
CA PHE A 565 -31.49 -17.83 15.50
C PHE A 565 -31.23 -19.00 16.47
N LEU A 566 -30.14 -19.76 16.28
CA LEU A 566 -29.74 -20.83 17.19
C LEU A 566 -29.45 -20.31 18.59
N LEU A 567 -28.75 -19.17 18.70
CA LEU A 567 -28.49 -18.54 19.99
C LEU A 567 -29.80 -18.13 20.68
N CYS A 568 -30.73 -17.50 19.97
CA CYS A 568 -32.04 -17.17 20.51
C CYS A 568 -32.81 -18.41 21.00
N LYS A 569 -32.89 -19.45 20.16
CA LYS A 569 -33.58 -20.70 20.49
C LYS A 569 -32.99 -21.36 21.74
N TYR A 570 -31.69 -21.64 21.75
CA TYR A 570 -31.09 -22.43 22.82
C TYR A 570 -30.78 -21.60 24.07
N ILE A 571 -30.22 -20.40 23.93
CA ILE A 571 -29.78 -19.57 25.07
C ILE A 571 -30.94 -18.80 25.69
N HIS A 572 -31.73 -18.12 24.87
CA HIS A 572 -32.79 -17.24 25.37
C HIS A 572 -34.09 -17.97 25.66
N ASN A 573 -34.52 -18.91 24.82
CA ASN A 573 -35.79 -19.61 25.02
C ASN A 573 -35.62 -20.86 25.88
N LEU A 574 -34.74 -21.78 25.49
CA LEU A 574 -34.56 -23.06 26.18
C LEU A 574 -33.62 -23.01 27.40
N LYS A 575 -32.89 -21.90 27.59
CA LYS A 575 -31.89 -21.72 28.66
C LYS A 575 -30.80 -22.81 28.68
N GLN A 576 -30.50 -23.40 27.52
CA GLN A 576 -29.47 -24.42 27.32
C GLN A 576 -28.20 -23.78 26.77
N LYS A 577 -27.03 -24.32 27.15
CA LYS A 577 -25.74 -23.88 26.59
C LYS A 577 -25.60 -24.30 25.12
N LEU A 578 -24.84 -23.52 24.37
CA LEU A 578 -24.45 -23.85 23.01
C LEU A 578 -22.93 -23.78 22.86
N TYR A 579 -22.33 -24.81 22.29
CA TYR A 579 -20.89 -24.92 22.10
C TYR A 579 -20.60 -24.73 20.61
N VAL A 580 -19.81 -23.71 20.29
CA VAL A 580 -19.56 -23.30 18.91
C VAL A 580 -18.06 -23.17 18.67
N ALA A 581 -17.55 -23.82 17.63
CA ALA A 581 -16.17 -23.66 17.17
C ALA A 581 -16.15 -22.92 15.83
N PHE A 582 -15.36 -21.86 15.74
CA PHE A 582 -15.08 -21.11 14.52
C PHE A 582 -13.73 -21.60 13.97
N ILE A 583 -13.74 -22.21 12.79
CA ILE A 583 -12.58 -22.85 12.19
C ILE A 583 -12.07 -21.98 11.04
N ASP A 584 -10.76 -21.75 11.02
CA ASP A 584 -10.05 -21.09 9.91
C ASP A 584 -9.18 -22.15 9.22
N LEU A 585 -9.34 -22.32 7.92
CA LEU A 585 -8.49 -23.21 7.12
C LEU A 585 -7.28 -22.43 6.57
N LYS A 586 -6.08 -23.02 6.67
CA LYS A 586 -4.85 -22.40 6.18
C LYS A 586 -4.75 -22.54 4.66
N SER A 587 -4.69 -21.42 3.95
CA SER A 587 -4.46 -21.35 2.49
C SER A 587 -5.35 -22.31 1.68
N ALA A 588 -6.61 -22.49 2.09
CA ALA A 588 -7.48 -23.57 1.63
C ALA A 588 -7.64 -23.66 0.11
N PHE A 589 -7.67 -22.52 -0.59
CA PHE A 589 -7.75 -22.46 -2.04
C PHE A 589 -6.47 -22.94 -2.73
N ASP A 590 -5.32 -22.65 -2.12
CA ASP A 590 -4.00 -22.87 -2.72
C ASP A 590 -3.53 -24.32 -2.51
N THR A 591 -4.06 -25.02 -1.50
CA THR A 591 -3.65 -26.38 -1.13
C THR A 591 -4.53 -27.50 -1.72
N VAL A 592 -5.63 -27.18 -2.42
CA VAL A 592 -6.54 -28.20 -2.97
C VAL A 592 -5.79 -29.15 -3.92
N PRO A 593 -5.73 -30.46 -3.65
CA PRO A 593 -5.21 -31.43 -4.60
C PRO A 593 -6.16 -31.56 -5.79
N ARG A 594 -5.68 -31.21 -6.99
CA ARG A 594 -6.52 -31.17 -8.20
C ARG A 594 -7.11 -32.55 -8.53
N HIS A 595 -6.32 -33.62 -8.40
CA HIS A 595 -6.79 -34.99 -8.64
C HIS A 595 -7.98 -35.35 -7.73
N ALA A 596 -7.92 -35.01 -6.45
CA ALA A 596 -8.99 -35.29 -5.49
C ALA A 596 -10.25 -34.46 -5.80
N LEU A 597 -10.07 -33.20 -6.19
CA LEU A 597 -11.16 -32.35 -6.69
C LEU A 597 -11.86 -32.99 -7.90
N TRP A 598 -11.11 -33.50 -8.87
CA TRP A 598 -11.67 -34.15 -10.05
C TRP A 598 -12.43 -35.42 -9.71
N GLN A 599 -11.88 -36.29 -8.86
CA GLN A 599 -12.57 -37.51 -8.41
C GLN A 599 -13.87 -37.18 -7.66
N LYS A 600 -13.90 -36.11 -6.87
CA LYS A 600 -15.13 -35.68 -6.19
C LYS A 600 -16.19 -35.19 -7.18
N LEU A 601 -15.79 -34.45 -8.21
CA LEU A 601 -16.70 -34.01 -9.27
C LEU A 601 -17.20 -35.16 -10.14
N GLU A 602 -16.38 -36.17 -10.41
CA GLU A 602 -16.84 -37.37 -11.15
C GLU A 602 -17.94 -38.12 -10.39
N LYS A 603 -17.83 -38.19 -9.06
CA LYS A 603 -18.82 -38.84 -8.18
C LYS A 603 -20.16 -38.10 -8.10
N THR A 604 -20.26 -36.86 -8.61
CA THR A 604 -21.52 -36.10 -8.60
C THR A 604 -22.35 -36.28 -9.88
N ASN A 605 -21.94 -37.16 -10.80
CA ASN A 605 -22.59 -37.35 -12.11
C ASN A 605 -22.67 -36.06 -12.95
N ILE A 606 -21.62 -35.24 -12.86
CA ILE A 606 -21.45 -34.08 -13.75
C ILE A 606 -21.34 -34.52 -15.21
N ASP A 607 -21.80 -33.67 -16.13
CA ASP A 607 -21.51 -33.83 -17.55
C ASP A 607 -19.99 -33.98 -17.78
N LEU A 608 -19.60 -35.11 -18.36
CA LEU A 608 -18.18 -35.48 -18.51
C LEU A 608 -17.44 -34.51 -19.43
N ARG A 609 -18.13 -33.91 -20.41
CA ARG A 609 -17.55 -32.92 -21.31
C ARG A 609 -17.26 -31.60 -20.59
N LEU A 610 -18.20 -31.11 -19.79
CA LEU A 610 -18.00 -29.95 -18.93
C LEU A 610 -16.84 -30.16 -17.95
N LEU A 611 -16.78 -31.32 -17.30
CA LEU A 611 -15.68 -31.66 -16.40
C LEU A 611 -14.34 -31.69 -17.14
N PHE A 612 -14.29 -32.31 -18.31
CA PHE A 612 -13.09 -32.35 -19.15
C PHE A 612 -12.59 -30.93 -19.49
N LEU A 613 -13.48 -30.03 -19.91
CA LEU A 613 -13.10 -28.66 -20.28
C LEU A 613 -12.68 -27.82 -19.06
N ILE A 614 -13.27 -28.06 -17.89
CA ILE A 614 -12.77 -27.49 -16.63
C ILE A 614 -11.35 -27.99 -16.35
N LYS A 615 -11.10 -29.31 -16.43
CA LYS A 615 -9.76 -29.90 -16.23
C LYS A 615 -8.73 -29.31 -17.20
N THR A 616 -9.10 -29.09 -18.47
CA THR A 616 -8.23 -28.46 -19.48
C THR A 616 -7.72 -27.09 -19.01
N LEU A 617 -8.54 -26.25 -18.38
CA LEU A 617 -8.12 -24.95 -17.84
C LEU A 617 -7.10 -25.03 -16.68
N TYR A 618 -6.93 -26.22 -16.10
CA TYR A 618 -6.00 -26.52 -15.01
C TYR A 618 -4.84 -27.43 -15.42
N THR A 619 -4.72 -27.76 -16.71
CA THR A 619 -3.65 -28.62 -17.23
C THR A 619 -2.42 -27.78 -17.58
N ASP A 620 -1.23 -28.26 -17.21
CA ASP A 620 0.08 -27.63 -17.48
C ASP A 620 0.19 -26.15 -17.06
N THR A 621 -0.46 -25.77 -15.96
CA THR A 621 -0.53 -24.37 -15.55
C THR A 621 0.72 -23.93 -14.80
N SER A 622 1.15 -22.69 -15.02
CA SER A 622 2.28 -22.10 -14.33
C SER A 622 1.95 -20.69 -13.81
N ILE A 623 2.72 -20.23 -12.84
CA ILE A 623 2.62 -18.89 -12.28
C ILE A 623 3.96 -18.15 -12.37
N GLN A 624 3.90 -16.83 -12.42
CA GLN A 624 5.03 -15.93 -12.17
C GLN A 624 4.61 -14.85 -11.19
N VAL A 625 5.48 -14.47 -10.26
CA VAL A 625 5.15 -13.52 -9.21
C VAL A 625 5.67 -12.13 -9.58
N LYS A 626 4.80 -11.13 -9.46
CA LYS A 626 5.19 -9.73 -9.64
C LYS A 626 5.88 -9.21 -8.39
N VAL A 627 7.18 -8.93 -8.49
CA VAL A 627 8.01 -8.55 -7.33
C VAL A 627 7.97 -7.05 -7.01
N ASP A 628 7.66 -6.21 -8.00
CA ASP A 628 7.63 -4.76 -7.79
C ASP A 628 6.63 -3.99 -8.68
N LEU A 629 6.58 -2.68 -8.49
CA LEU A 629 5.75 -1.78 -9.31
C LEU A 629 6.34 -1.53 -10.71
N ALA A 630 7.62 -1.83 -10.94
CA ALA A 630 8.24 -1.69 -12.25
C ALA A 630 7.75 -2.77 -13.22
N GLY A 631 7.33 -3.93 -12.70
CA GLY A 631 6.77 -5.03 -13.49
C GLY A 631 7.69 -6.25 -13.56
N HIS A 632 8.74 -6.32 -12.73
CA HIS A 632 9.61 -7.48 -12.72
C HIS A 632 8.85 -8.74 -12.28
N LEU A 633 9.09 -9.85 -12.99
CA LEU A 633 8.51 -11.16 -12.71
C LEU A 633 9.60 -12.14 -12.28
N THR A 634 9.25 -13.05 -11.38
CA THR A 634 10.06 -14.23 -11.07
C THR A 634 10.14 -15.19 -12.27
N THR A 635 10.99 -16.22 -12.15
CA THR A 635 10.92 -17.42 -12.98
C THR A 635 9.55 -18.11 -12.90
N ARG A 636 9.22 -18.91 -13.92
CA ARG A 636 7.96 -19.67 -13.99
C ARG A 636 7.97 -20.81 -12.98
N ILE A 637 6.91 -20.92 -12.19
CA ILE A 637 6.69 -22.01 -11.24
C ILE A 637 5.54 -22.86 -11.77
N LYS A 638 5.77 -24.16 -11.97
CA LYS A 638 4.69 -25.08 -12.35
C LYS A 638 3.74 -25.29 -11.17
N THR A 639 2.45 -25.39 -11.47
CA THR A 639 1.41 -25.52 -10.44
C THR A 639 0.65 -26.83 -10.65
N THR A 640 0.66 -27.69 -9.65
CA THR A 640 -0.04 -28.99 -9.66
C THR A 640 -1.16 -29.08 -8.63
N THR A 641 -1.13 -28.20 -7.63
CA THR A 641 -2.15 -28.06 -6.60
C THR A 641 -2.84 -26.69 -6.69
N GLY A 642 -3.88 -26.54 -5.88
CA GLY A 642 -4.65 -25.31 -5.73
C GLY A 642 -5.59 -25.02 -6.89
N VAL A 643 -6.61 -24.22 -6.58
CA VAL A 643 -7.45 -23.55 -7.55
C VAL A 643 -6.92 -22.13 -7.78
N LYS A 644 -7.00 -21.62 -9.01
CA LYS A 644 -6.40 -20.32 -9.40
C LYS A 644 -7.11 -19.17 -8.66
N GLN A 645 -6.57 -18.66 -7.57
CA GLN A 645 -7.20 -17.57 -6.79
C GLN A 645 -7.29 -16.29 -7.63
N GLY A 646 -8.49 -15.89 -8.05
CA GLY A 646 -8.72 -14.81 -9.01
C GLY A 646 -9.31 -15.29 -10.35
N CYS A 647 -9.32 -16.61 -10.59
CA CYS A 647 -10.21 -17.24 -11.54
C CYS A 647 -11.65 -17.23 -11.02
N ILE A 648 -12.59 -17.15 -11.95
CA ILE A 648 -14.02 -17.04 -11.67
C ILE A 648 -14.63 -18.38 -11.24
N LEU A 649 -14.07 -19.50 -11.73
CA LEU A 649 -14.48 -20.86 -11.40
C LEU A 649 -13.98 -21.30 -10.02
N ALA A 650 -12.83 -20.80 -9.59
CA ALA A 650 -12.12 -21.30 -8.40
C ALA A 650 -12.97 -21.35 -7.11
N PRO A 651 -13.77 -20.30 -6.77
CA PRO A 651 -14.66 -20.35 -5.60
C PRO A 651 -15.73 -21.43 -5.67
N PHE A 652 -16.33 -21.65 -6.84
CA PHE A 652 -17.37 -22.66 -7.00
C PHE A 652 -16.78 -24.08 -6.98
N LEU A 653 -15.61 -24.29 -7.59
CA LEU A 653 -14.88 -25.57 -7.51
C LEU A 653 -14.48 -25.91 -6.07
N PHE A 654 -14.06 -24.91 -5.28
CA PHE A 654 -13.76 -25.12 -3.87
C PHE A 654 -15.00 -25.57 -3.08
N ASN A 655 -16.18 -24.99 -3.37
CA ASN A 655 -17.42 -25.44 -2.74
C ASN A 655 -17.71 -26.92 -3.02
N PHE A 656 -17.51 -27.40 -4.25
CA PHE A 656 -17.63 -28.83 -4.57
C PHE A 656 -16.63 -29.69 -3.80
N TYR A 657 -15.39 -29.21 -3.67
CA TYR A 657 -14.33 -29.94 -2.99
C TYR A 657 -14.69 -30.30 -1.54
N ILE A 658 -15.32 -29.36 -0.83
CA ILE A 658 -15.66 -29.51 0.59
C ILE A 658 -17.09 -29.97 0.85
N ASN A 659 -17.91 -30.16 -0.20
CA ASN A 659 -19.34 -30.38 -0.06
C ASN A 659 -19.69 -31.71 0.66
N ASP A 660 -18.90 -32.76 0.44
CA ASP A 660 -19.08 -34.06 1.09
C ASP A 660 -18.78 -34.03 2.60
N MET A 661 -18.09 -33.00 3.11
CA MET A 661 -17.86 -32.76 4.53
C MET A 661 -19.19 -32.70 5.31
N VAL A 662 -20.22 -32.10 4.72
CA VAL A 662 -21.51 -31.88 5.39
C VAL A 662 -22.13 -33.22 5.81
N LYS A 663 -22.19 -34.18 4.89
CA LYS A 663 -22.73 -35.53 5.15
C LYS A 663 -21.93 -36.26 6.22
N GLU A 664 -20.61 -36.11 6.22
CA GLU A 664 -19.73 -36.74 7.22
C GLU A 664 -19.92 -36.17 8.63
N LEU A 665 -20.20 -34.87 8.75
CA LEU A 665 -20.44 -34.21 10.04
C LEU A 665 -21.86 -34.48 10.56
N GLU A 666 -22.87 -34.48 9.68
CA GLU A 666 -24.27 -34.74 10.04
C GLU A 666 -24.55 -36.18 10.48
N GLY A 667 -23.71 -37.14 10.08
CA GLY A 667 -23.79 -38.53 10.54
C GLY A 667 -23.61 -38.68 12.06
N LEU A 668 -23.09 -37.67 12.75
CA LEU A 668 -22.91 -37.67 14.20
C LEU A 668 -24.21 -37.27 14.92
N GLN A 669 -24.90 -38.25 15.51
CA GLN A 669 -26.18 -38.01 16.22
C GLN A 669 -26.03 -37.45 17.65
N PHE A 670 -24.87 -36.90 18.02
CA PHE A 670 -24.58 -36.52 19.41
C PHE A 670 -25.04 -35.10 19.74
N ALA A 671 -26.32 -34.99 20.11
CA ALA A 671 -26.98 -33.74 20.50
C ALA A 671 -26.87 -32.61 19.45
N PRO A 672 -27.28 -32.88 18.19
CA PRO A 672 -27.27 -31.88 17.14
C PRO A 672 -28.19 -30.71 17.52
N VAL A 673 -27.88 -29.52 17.01
CA VAL A 673 -28.87 -28.46 16.97
C VAL A 673 -29.86 -28.74 15.85
N THR A 674 -31.09 -28.26 16.02
CA THR A 674 -32.15 -28.42 15.04
C THR A 674 -32.74 -27.09 14.65
N ILE A 675 -33.06 -26.96 13.37
CA ILE A 675 -33.90 -25.90 12.82
C ILE A 675 -35.09 -26.62 12.20
N LEU A 676 -36.28 -26.37 12.74
CA LEU A 676 -37.44 -27.22 12.51
C LEU A 676 -37.06 -28.70 12.81
N ASP A 677 -37.20 -29.58 11.82
CA ASP A 677 -36.87 -31.01 11.91
C ASP A 677 -35.50 -31.36 11.30
N GLN A 678 -34.77 -30.38 10.77
CA GLN A 678 -33.46 -30.60 10.17
C GLN A 678 -32.35 -30.46 11.22
N LYS A 679 -31.47 -31.45 11.25
CA LYS A 679 -30.25 -31.44 12.08
C LYS A 679 -29.22 -30.57 11.40
N LEU A 680 -28.56 -29.72 12.16
CA LEU A 680 -27.51 -28.83 11.67
C LEU A 680 -26.27 -29.03 12.55
N SER A 681 -25.13 -29.31 11.92
CA SER A 681 -23.85 -29.52 12.61
C SER A 681 -22.79 -28.51 12.21
N VAL A 682 -22.93 -27.92 11.02
CA VAL A 682 -21.96 -26.98 10.44
C VAL A 682 -22.67 -25.87 9.66
N LEU A 683 -22.15 -24.65 9.76
CA LEU A 683 -22.44 -23.54 8.86
C LEU A 683 -21.19 -23.24 8.05
N MET A 684 -21.33 -23.00 6.75
CA MET A 684 -20.19 -22.82 5.84
C MET A 684 -20.34 -21.54 5.03
N TYR A 685 -19.29 -20.73 5.02
CA TYR A 685 -19.11 -19.65 4.06
C TYR A 685 -17.75 -19.84 3.38
N ALA A 686 -17.72 -20.69 2.37
CA ALA A 686 -16.51 -21.21 1.76
C ALA A 686 -15.57 -21.86 2.80
N ASP A 687 -14.40 -21.27 3.05
CA ASP A 687 -13.38 -21.76 3.99
C ASP A 687 -13.65 -21.37 5.46
N ASP A 688 -14.54 -20.42 5.71
CA ASP A 688 -15.00 -20.07 7.06
C ASP A 688 -16.05 -21.11 7.52
N LEU A 689 -15.70 -21.96 8.48
CA LEU A 689 -16.59 -23.01 9.01
C LEU A 689 -16.99 -22.72 10.46
N VAL A 690 -18.25 -23.01 10.80
CA VAL A 690 -18.75 -22.93 12.18
C VAL A 690 -19.39 -24.23 12.57
N LEU A 691 -18.76 -24.96 13.49
CA LEU A 691 -19.31 -26.18 14.08
C LEU A 691 -20.18 -25.83 15.28
N VAL A 692 -21.34 -26.46 15.39
CA VAL A 692 -22.32 -26.15 16.44
C VAL A 692 -22.83 -27.43 17.11
N SER A 693 -22.83 -27.46 18.44
CA SER A 693 -23.34 -28.58 19.23
C SER A 693 -23.98 -28.10 20.54
N ARG A 694 -24.97 -28.85 21.04
CA ARG A 694 -25.61 -28.60 22.34
C ARG A 694 -24.76 -29.07 23.53
N THR A 695 -23.74 -29.90 23.29
CA THR A 695 -22.89 -30.45 24.35
C THR A 695 -21.40 -30.31 24.03
N GLN A 696 -20.58 -30.24 25.09
CA GLN A 696 -19.12 -30.22 24.98
C GLN A 696 -18.59 -31.47 24.27
N VAL A 697 -19.12 -32.66 24.62
CA VAL A 697 -18.73 -33.94 24.00
C VAL A 697 -19.09 -33.96 22.52
N GLY A 698 -20.28 -33.46 22.15
CA GLY A 698 -20.69 -33.33 20.75
C GLY A 698 -19.75 -32.44 19.94
N LEU A 699 -19.36 -31.27 20.47
CA LEU A 699 -18.43 -30.37 19.77
C LEU A 699 -17.04 -30.99 19.62
N ARG A 700 -16.52 -31.67 20.66
CA ARG A 700 -15.23 -32.38 20.58
C ARG A 700 -15.24 -33.47 19.50
N ARG A 701 -16.34 -34.20 19.37
CA ARG A 701 -16.50 -35.22 18.32
C ARG A 701 -16.59 -34.61 16.92
N LEU A 702 -17.30 -33.50 16.76
CA LEU A 702 -17.36 -32.75 15.50
C LEU A 702 -15.96 -32.24 15.11
N LEU A 703 -15.20 -31.68 16.05
CA LEU A 703 -13.83 -31.21 15.82
C LEU A 703 -12.89 -32.35 15.39
N ALA A 704 -12.92 -33.49 16.09
CA ALA A 704 -12.12 -34.65 15.71
C ALA A 704 -12.49 -35.20 14.32
N LYS A 705 -13.80 -35.24 14.01
CA LYS A 705 -14.29 -35.69 12.70
C LYS A 705 -13.87 -34.71 11.59
N LEU A 706 -13.95 -33.41 11.85
CA LEU A 706 -13.47 -32.37 10.93
C LEU A 706 -11.97 -32.50 10.70
N SER A 707 -11.16 -32.70 11.74
CA SER A 707 -9.71 -32.91 11.60
C SER A 707 -9.41 -34.12 10.72
N SER A 708 -10.03 -35.26 10.99
CA SER A 708 -9.90 -36.46 10.15
C SER A 708 -10.31 -36.23 8.69
N TYR A 709 -11.37 -35.45 8.46
CA TYR A 709 -11.75 -35.04 7.10
C TYR A 709 -10.69 -34.14 6.46
N CYS A 710 -10.19 -33.13 7.18
CA CYS A 710 -9.17 -32.21 6.69
C CYS A 710 -7.89 -32.95 6.30
N MET A 711 -7.40 -33.87 7.15
CA MET A 711 -6.23 -34.69 6.87
C MET A 711 -6.40 -35.52 5.58
N ARG A 712 -7.52 -36.24 5.43
CA ARG A 712 -7.79 -37.05 4.23
C ARG A 712 -7.90 -36.22 2.95
N ASN A 713 -8.29 -34.96 3.07
CA ASN A 713 -8.50 -34.05 1.95
C ASN A 713 -7.37 -33.00 1.82
N ALA A 714 -6.20 -33.23 2.43
CA ALA A 714 -5.07 -32.31 2.39
C ALA A 714 -5.43 -30.84 2.70
N LEU A 715 -6.38 -30.63 3.60
CA LEU A 715 -6.74 -29.34 4.16
C LEU A 715 -6.05 -29.21 5.53
N SER A 716 -5.55 -28.02 5.83
CA SER A 716 -4.89 -27.74 7.11
C SER A 716 -5.72 -26.77 7.94
N ILE A 717 -5.95 -27.11 9.21
CA ILE A 717 -6.62 -26.22 10.17
C ILE A 717 -5.59 -25.21 10.69
N ASN A 718 -5.97 -23.94 10.75
CA ASN A 718 -5.19 -22.92 11.44
C ASN A 718 -5.55 -22.94 12.93
N TYR A 719 -4.79 -23.68 13.73
CA TYR A 719 -5.06 -23.86 15.15
C TYR A 719 -5.06 -22.53 15.93
N ASP A 720 -4.18 -21.59 15.58
CA ASP A 720 -4.08 -20.28 16.25
C ASP A 720 -5.30 -19.38 16.04
N LYS A 721 -5.90 -19.45 14.84
CA LYS A 721 -7.10 -18.67 14.50
C LYS A 721 -8.40 -19.40 14.80
N THR A 722 -8.34 -20.72 14.95
CA THR A 722 -9.49 -21.53 15.34
C THR A 722 -9.81 -21.26 16.81
N GLN A 723 -11.06 -20.94 17.10
CA GLN A 723 -11.49 -20.51 18.45
C GLN A 723 -12.84 -21.09 18.81
N VAL A 724 -13.05 -21.32 20.11
CA VAL A 724 -14.32 -21.84 20.64
C VAL A 724 -15.01 -20.79 21.51
N ILE A 725 -16.33 -20.65 21.35
CA ILE A 725 -17.19 -19.94 22.31
C ILE A 725 -18.16 -20.94 22.93
N VAL A 726 -18.28 -20.87 24.25
CA VAL A 726 -19.34 -21.55 25.00
C VAL A 726 -20.40 -20.52 25.36
N PHE A 727 -21.48 -20.48 24.60
CA PHE A 727 -22.58 -19.56 24.83
C PHE A 727 -23.43 -20.03 26.01
N GLY A 728 -23.75 -19.11 26.92
CA GLY A 728 -24.64 -19.32 28.06
C GLY A 728 -24.24 -18.53 29.31
N LYS A 729 -25.15 -18.42 30.28
CA LYS A 729 -24.85 -17.77 31.57
C LYS A 729 -23.82 -18.61 32.35
N ARG A 730 -22.78 -17.96 32.90
CA ARG A 730 -21.71 -18.60 33.69
C ARG A 730 -21.06 -19.75 32.91
N SER A 731 -20.47 -19.44 31.75
CA SER A 731 -19.71 -20.40 30.96
C SER A 731 -18.50 -20.88 31.80
N LYS A 732 -18.27 -22.19 31.88
CA LYS A 732 -17.05 -22.73 32.48
C LYS A 732 -15.96 -22.66 31.41
N LYS A 733 -14.72 -22.38 31.81
CA LYS A 733 -13.58 -22.57 30.91
C LYS A 733 -13.32 -24.06 30.76
N HIS A 734 -13.27 -24.52 29.53
CA HIS A 734 -12.89 -25.87 29.18
C HIS A 734 -11.55 -25.83 28.44
N VAL A 735 -10.74 -26.87 28.64
CA VAL A 735 -9.58 -27.12 27.77
C VAL A 735 -10.09 -27.85 26.54
N TRP A 736 -9.88 -27.25 25.37
CA TRP A 736 -10.25 -27.80 24.08
C TRP A 736 -9.01 -28.34 23.41
N HIS A 737 -8.98 -29.64 23.15
CA HIS A 737 -7.92 -30.28 22.38
C HIS A 737 -8.44 -30.55 20.97
N LEU A 738 -7.63 -30.19 19.99
CA LEU A 738 -7.81 -30.57 18.59
C LEU A 738 -6.45 -31.04 18.09
N ASP A 739 -6.37 -32.34 17.77
CA ASP A 739 -5.10 -33.02 17.53
C ASP A 739 -4.16 -32.82 18.73
N GLU A 740 -2.92 -32.41 18.49
CA GLU A 740 -1.92 -32.11 19.54
C GLU A 740 -2.00 -30.67 20.09
N HIS A 741 -2.96 -29.87 19.62
CA HIS A 741 -3.03 -28.43 19.91
C HIS A 741 -4.14 -28.09 20.90
N ILE A 742 -3.90 -27.06 21.72
CA ILE A 742 -4.92 -26.47 22.61
C ILE A 742 -5.62 -25.33 21.87
N ILE A 743 -6.94 -25.45 21.72
CA ILE A 743 -7.78 -24.44 21.08
C ILE A 743 -8.27 -23.44 22.13
N ASN A 744 -8.12 -22.16 21.80
CA ASN A 744 -8.50 -21.07 22.69
C ASN A 744 -10.03 -20.96 22.83
N GLN A 745 -10.52 -21.05 24.07
CA GLN A 745 -11.87 -20.63 24.41
C GLN A 745 -11.89 -19.12 24.65
N VAL A 746 -12.70 -18.41 23.88
CA VAL A 746 -12.83 -16.95 23.95
C VAL A 746 -14.23 -16.53 24.36
N ASN A 747 -14.38 -15.30 24.85
CA ASN A 747 -15.68 -14.77 25.24
C ASN A 747 -16.36 -14.01 24.10
N THR A 748 -15.59 -13.61 23.08
CA THR A 748 -16.07 -12.87 21.91
C THR A 748 -15.35 -13.32 20.64
N PHE A 749 -16.06 -13.35 19.52
CA PHE A 749 -15.50 -13.74 18.22
C PHE A 749 -16.15 -12.92 17.10
N LYS A 750 -15.36 -12.53 16.09
CA LYS A 750 -15.85 -11.81 14.91
C LYS A 750 -16.12 -12.79 13.77
N TYR A 751 -17.38 -13.14 13.56
CA TYR A 751 -17.84 -14.02 12.49
C TYR A 751 -18.49 -13.21 11.37
N LEU A 752 -17.95 -13.32 10.14
CA LEU A 752 -18.44 -12.65 8.92
C LEU A 752 -18.79 -11.16 9.10
N GLY A 753 -18.02 -10.46 9.94
CA GLY A 753 -18.17 -9.03 10.20
C GLY A 753 -18.93 -8.65 11.48
N LEU A 754 -19.66 -9.58 12.10
CA LEU A 754 -20.40 -9.37 13.36
C LEU A 754 -19.66 -9.96 14.56
N ILE A 755 -19.69 -9.27 15.69
CA ILE A 755 -19.08 -9.75 16.95
C ILE A 755 -20.13 -10.45 17.79
N TYR A 756 -19.94 -11.74 18.00
CA TYR A 756 -20.73 -12.56 18.91
C TYR A 756 -20.05 -12.59 20.28
N SER A 757 -20.85 -12.57 21.35
CA SER A 757 -20.37 -12.67 22.74
C SER A 757 -20.98 -13.89 23.43
N GLU A 758 -20.29 -14.48 24.41
CA GLU A 758 -20.75 -15.68 25.14
C GLU A 758 -22.14 -15.54 25.78
N THR A 759 -22.59 -14.31 26.04
CA THR A 759 -23.93 -14.04 26.60
C THR A 759 -25.02 -13.93 25.53
N ALA A 760 -24.66 -14.07 24.25
CA ALA A 760 -25.48 -13.75 23.09
C ALA A 760 -26.00 -12.30 23.08
N SER A 761 -25.32 -11.39 23.80
CA SER A 761 -25.64 -9.96 23.82
C SER A 761 -24.91 -9.23 22.69
N TRP A 762 -25.61 -8.26 22.08
CA TRP A 762 -25.06 -7.37 21.05
C TRP A 762 -24.27 -6.17 21.62
N ASN A 763 -24.12 -6.04 22.94
CA ASN A 763 -23.43 -4.91 23.57
C ASN A 763 -22.00 -4.72 23.04
N THR A 764 -21.22 -5.80 22.91
CA THR A 764 -19.84 -5.73 22.38
C THR A 764 -19.82 -5.29 20.92
N GLN A 765 -20.75 -5.80 20.10
CA GLN A 765 -20.89 -5.39 18.71
C GLN A 765 -21.25 -3.91 18.60
N LEU A 766 -22.23 -3.44 19.37
CA LEU A 766 -22.64 -2.03 19.39
C LEU A 766 -21.49 -1.12 19.81
N SER A 767 -20.73 -1.48 20.85
CA SER A 767 -19.54 -0.71 21.27
C SER A 767 -18.47 -0.65 20.17
N ASN A 768 -18.24 -1.75 19.46
CA ASN A 768 -17.28 -1.76 18.34
C ASN A 768 -17.79 -0.93 17.14
N ILE A 769 -19.07 -1.06 16.75
CA ILE A 769 -19.68 -0.24 15.70
C ILE A 769 -19.53 1.24 16.04
N LYS A 770 -19.91 1.64 17.26
CA LYS A 770 -19.77 3.02 17.75
C LYS A 770 -18.33 3.50 17.60
N LEU A 771 -17.36 2.73 18.10
CA LEU A 771 -15.95 3.12 18.03
C LEU A 771 -15.45 3.28 16.60
N GLN A 772 -15.79 2.35 15.70
CA GLN A 772 -15.40 2.42 14.29
C GLN A 772 -16.07 3.59 13.57
N ALA A 773 -17.37 3.80 13.83
CA ALA A 773 -18.13 4.91 13.29
C ALA A 773 -17.61 6.27 13.78
N PHE A 774 -17.26 6.40 15.07
CA PHE A 774 -16.62 7.61 15.59
C PHE A 774 -15.27 7.86 14.94
N LYS A 775 -14.45 6.81 14.75
CA LYS A 775 -13.15 6.93 14.06
C LYS A 775 -13.33 7.40 12.61
N SER A 776 -14.26 6.81 11.87
CA SER A 776 -14.53 7.20 10.48
C SER A 776 -15.13 8.60 10.40
N ALA A 777 -16.14 8.92 11.23
CA ALA A 777 -16.76 10.24 11.29
C ALA A 777 -15.75 11.33 11.64
N LYS A 778 -14.92 11.12 12.67
CA LYS A 778 -13.85 12.07 13.04
C LYS A 778 -12.82 12.22 11.92
N ALA A 779 -12.47 11.15 11.22
CA ALA A 779 -11.58 11.23 10.05
C ALA A 779 -12.22 12.04 8.92
N ILE A 780 -13.53 11.88 8.68
CA ILE A 780 -14.28 12.64 7.67
C ILE A 780 -14.42 14.11 8.08
N LEU A 781 -14.69 14.40 9.35
CA LEU A 781 -14.71 15.78 9.87
C LEU A 781 -13.32 16.43 9.78
N LYS A 782 -12.24 15.70 10.09
CA LYS A 782 -10.88 16.18 9.89
C LYS A 782 -10.58 16.42 8.41
N PHE A 783 -11.05 15.51 7.55
CA PHE A 783 -10.93 15.64 6.09
C PHE A 783 -11.71 16.88 5.58
N ALA A 784 -12.92 17.12 6.09
CA ALA A 784 -13.73 18.30 5.80
C ALA A 784 -13.12 19.60 6.37
N ALA A 785 -12.55 19.55 7.58
CA ALA A 785 -11.85 20.68 8.18
C ALA A 785 -10.49 20.98 7.50
N CYS A 786 -9.96 20.05 6.70
CA CYS A 786 -8.80 20.33 5.86
C CYS A 786 -9.22 21.16 4.64
N LYS A 787 -8.27 21.97 4.16
CA LYS A 787 -8.44 23.01 3.12
C LYS A 787 -9.44 22.54 2.03
N GLY A 788 -10.65 23.12 2.02
CA GLY A 788 -11.70 22.91 1.02
C GLY A 788 -13.04 22.32 1.50
N GLY A 789 -13.14 21.72 2.69
CA GLY A 789 -14.37 21.01 3.10
C GLY A 789 -15.49 21.86 3.70
N ASN A 790 -15.67 23.09 3.21
CA ASN A 790 -16.90 23.87 3.45
C ASN A 790 -18.10 23.34 2.64
N LEU A 791 -17.88 22.36 1.75
CA LEU A 791 -18.93 21.73 0.95
C LEU A 791 -19.57 20.57 1.72
N VAL A 792 -20.73 20.84 2.32
CA VAL A 792 -21.49 19.89 3.16
C VAL A 792 -21.93 18.65 2.39
N ASN A 793 -22.40 18.80 1.15
CA ASN A 793 -22.98 17.69 0.37
C ASN A 793 -21.98 16.56 0.03
N PRO A 794 -20.77 16.83 -0.49
CA PRO A 794 -19.78 15.78 -0.68
C PRO A 794 -19.29 15.17 0.64
N ALA A 795 -19.13 15.97 1.70
CA ALA A 795 -18.71 15.47 3.01
C ALA A 795 -19.76 14.50 3.60
N LEU A 796 -21.04 14.85 3.50
CA LEU A 796 -22.17 13.98 3.85
C LEU A 796 -22.20 12.71 2.99
N SER A 797 -21.82 12.81 1.71
CA SER A 797 -21.72 11.64 0.82
C SER A 797 -20.64 10.66 1.29
N VAL A 798 -19.47 11.16 1.73
CA VAL A 798 -18.41 10.32 2.32
C VAL A 798 -18.87 9.72 3.65
N TYR A 799 -19.56 10.50 4.47
CA TYR A 799 -20.16 10.02 5.71
C TYR A 799 -21.15 8.87 5.47
N LYS A 800 -22.10 9.03 4.54
CA LYS A 800 -23.06 7.97 4.18
C LYS A 800 -22.37 6.72 3.62
N ALA A 801 -21.41 6.90 2.70
CA ALA A 801 -20.72 5.79 2.05
C ALA A 801 -19.77 5.01 2.97
N LYS A 802 -19.23 5.66 4.01
CA LYS A 802 -18.27 5.03 4.95
C LYS A 802 -18.88 4.76 6.30
N THR A 803 -19.28 5.81 7.02
CA THR A 803 -19.73 5.71 8.41
C THR A 803 -21.09 5.04 8.50
N MET A 804 -22.08 5.49 7.72
CA MET A 804 -23.42 4.85 7.77
C MET A 804 -23.38 3.40 7.29
N ALA A 805 -22.62 3.10 6.23
CA ALA A 805 -22.44 1.72 5.78
C ALA A 805 -21.82 0.82 6.87
N GLN A 806 -20.88 1.33 7.67
CA GLN A 806 -20.32 0.60 8.82
C GLN A 806 -21.33 0.44 9.95
N ILE A 807 -22.14 1.47 10.22
CA ILE A 807 -23.20 1.42 11.24
C ILE A 807 -24.27 0.40 10.87
N LEU A 808 -24.67 0.34 9.60
CA LEU A 808 -25.81 -0.46 9.13
C LEU A 808 -25.46 -1.91 8.80
N TYR A 809 -24.17 -2.27 8.70
CA TYR A 809 -23.78 -3.64 8.34
C TYR A 809 -24.34 -4.68 9.32
N GLY A 810 -25.19 -5.58 8.81
CA GLY A 810 -25.83 -6.65 9.55
C GLY A 810 -26.88 -6.18 10.56
N ALA A 811 -27.41 -4.96 10.42
CA ALA A 811 -28.46 -4.42 11.26
C ALA A 811 -29.73 -5.27 11.24
N GLU A 812 -29.98 -6.03 10.16
CA GLU A 812 -31.09 -6.98 10.11
C GLU A 812 -30.94 -8.13 11.14
N VAL A 813 -29.71 -8.41 11.58
CA VAL A 813 -29.41 -9.46 12.57
C VAL A 813 -29.38 -8.90 13.99
N TRP A 814 -28.59 -7.84 14.23
CA TRP A 814 -28.38 -7.31 15.59
C TRP A 814 -29.33 -6.17 15.98
N GLY A 815 -29.94 -5.49 15.02
CA GLY A 815 -30.74 -4.27 15.21
C GLY A 815 -32.09 -4.51 15.90
N THR A 816 -32.53 -5.76 16.00
CA THR A 816 -33.74 -6.16 16.73
C THR A 816 -33.62 -5.95 18.24
N SER A 817 -32.43 -5.66 18.77
CA SER A 817 -32.19 -5.36 20.18
C SER A 817 -31.56 -3.97 20.38
N LYS A 818 -32.33 -3.04 20.95
CA LYS A 818 -31.96 -1.68 21.42
C LYS A 818 -31.39 -0.71 20.36
N VAL A 819 -32.27 0.10 19.78
CA VAL A 819 -31.97 1.17 18.81
C VAL A 819 -31.39 2.44 19.46
N SER A 820 -31.78 2.79 20.70
CA SER A 820 -31.43 4.05 21.37
C SER A 820 -29.93 4.29 21.57
N GLY A 821 -29.13 3.22 21.60
CA GLY A 821 -27.67 3.35 21.72
C GLY A 821 -26.99 3.93 20.48
N LEU A 822 -27.62 3.89 19.30
CA LEU A 822 -27.01 4.26 18.02
C LEU A 822 -27.32 5.69 17.56
N GLU A 823 -28.22 6.38 18.26
CA GLU A 823 -28.56 7.79 17.94
C GLU A 823 -27.38 8.75 18.05
N PRO A 824 -26.52 8.69 19.09
CA PRO A 824 -25.41 9.65 19.20
C PRO A 824 -24.42 9.63 18.01
N PRO A 825 -23.94 8.47 17.50
CA PRO A 825 -23.10 8.47 16.31
C PRO A 825 -23.86 8.74 15.01
N GLN A 826 -25.16 8.42 14.91
CA GLN A 826 -25.97 8.74 13.72
C GLN A 826 -26.15 10.25 13.55
N ASN A 827 -26.38 10.95 14.67
CA ASN A 827 -26.58 12.40 14.74
C ASN A 827 -25.27 13.19 14.94
N TYR A 828 -24.11 12.52 14.84
CA TYR A 828 -22.80 13.16 15.11
C TYR A 828 -22.32 14.07 13.98
N PHE A 829 -22.84 13.88 12.76
CA PHE A 829 -22.38 14.59 11.56
C PHE A 829 -23.28 15.75 11.19
#